data_AF-A0A9P5HGF0-F1
#
_entry.id   AF-A0A9P5HGF0-F1
#
_cell.length_a   1.000
_cell.length_b   1.000
_cell.length_c   1.000
_cell.angle_alpha   90.00
_cell.angle_beta   90.00
_cell.angle_gamma   90.00
#
_symmetry.space_group_name_H-M   'P 1'
#
loop_
_entity.id
_entity.type
_entity.pdbx_description
1 polymer ?
#
loop_
_entity_poly.entity_id
_entity_poly.type
_entity_poly.pdbx_seq_one_letter_code
_entity_poly.pdbx_strand_id
1 'polypeptide(L)'
;MDLASKSKASPAESEKSSPIQLAEEGLDISQETDDPSSLGKIPWSYKWLALLCIVSLPIGHTWTGSALGPLKNTLREELGINNAQFGVISSADAFVNTVFPIIGGLILDWWGPNLVTICCTSVILVGSVVAAVGVQINLWRVLVSGHVLMGFGIAFFYHWFGVSGLAFAFGLENAIANTVSLVSGMVAIPIKNGTGWYGWTFWIPVFFCVFSLAVNIAYVCFERFVIPARFRLTPGREKAIAEKHLSKKGKFSWNVLFSLPWAYLMLPATQLLQSGAAGGFSTSSADMIFMKGFSEEVAGYLATAQKILPIVLSPVVGLAIDRYGHRFHYVATAPILWIIACSILGFTDLHPTVALVFSSLAGVINAMPLQICIPLLVADQAKIGTAFGMDVVFGALQDDTDGGGYEKVLLVAIGIKAWAFFLALSYIFVDFRFLGKGMTMTLKQREAREAEIVDRDADPLTKRTSKPWFTIMTFGLLIAIIASAWAVFLSSTNNMASSAKRPNFLIIVADDLGFSDTGPYGSEISTPALDRLAKDGVRMTDFHTAPACSPTRAMLMSGTDNHVAGLGQMAEFMATNAQAFKGHPGYEGYLNFRIAALPEILQDAGYFTAMSGKWHLGLKPEHSPSARGFTKSVALLPGAGNHFNYEPDFDPDLNYPSFMKSEGLWMEDGRVIDRKSELPHDFYSTNYFTNRLLQFLDERTPVEAEQPFFAYLAYTAPHWPLQAPKHIIEKYRGMYSDGPDELRMRRIKQLRSLGLIPEDAIPAPVSGTSPEWKHLSASEQAESARKMEVYAAMVDVMDQNIGRVLDRLEATGELDNTFVVFMSDNGAEGALLEAIPIMRSIGLLEALQNHFDNSMDNLGNANSFFWYGPRWASAATAPSRGFKGFTTEGGIRCPCIVRYPGFQSNGNYQISHDFTTVMDILPTCLELAGVQAPGKTFRGREIAPIRGKSWVSYLSGAKPWVYDANLDVTGWELFGLRGIRRGNFKAVLVPLPRGSGEWELYNVARDPGELKNLAHKKKSILNELLMEWENYFAETGMFEFDIKNRNVRGV
;
A
#
# COMPACT_ATOMS: atom_id res chain seq x y z
N MET A 1 -12.65 46.76 -20.32
CA MET A 1 -13.85 47.62 -20.22
C MET A 1 -14.60 47.49 -21.53
N ASP A 2 -15.90 47.14 -21.43
CA ASP A 2 -17.02 47.69 -22.21
C ASP A 2 -16.99 47.70 -23.75
N LEU A 3 -18.09 47.51 -24.49
CA LEU A 3 -19.52 47.49 -24.12
C LEU A 3 -20.34 46.65 -25.12
N ALA A 4 -21.58 46.32 -24.75
CA ALA A 4 -22.51 45.51 -25.56
C ALA A 4 -23.43 46.35 -26.47
N SER A 5 -24.10 45.70 -27.43
CA SER A 5 -25.58 45.80 -27.61
C SER A 5 -26.09 45.11 -28.89
N LYS A 6 -27.31 44.53 -28.81
CA LYS A 6 -28.41 44.67 -29.79
C LYS A 6 -29.70 43.99 -29.30
N SER A 7 -30.84 44.37 -29.87
CA SER A 7 -32.19 43.87 -29.54
C SER A 7 -33.11 43.90 -30.77
N LYS A 8 -34.35 43.37 -30.61
CA LYS A 8 -35.53 43.35 -31.53
C LYS A 8 -35.57 42.24 -32.60
N ALA A 9 -36.74 41.67 -32.99
CA ALA A 9 -38.10 41.66 -32.41
C ALA A 9 -39.09 40.74 -33.21
N SER A 10 -40.20 40.29 -32.55
CA SER A 10 -41.56 39.99 -33.10
C SER A 10 -41.76 38.88 -34.17
N PRO A 11 -43.01 38.46 -34.52
CA PRO A 11 -44.37 38.73 -33.97
C PRO A 11 -45.19 37.44 -33.62
N ALA A 12 -46.53 37.57 -33.44
CA ALA A 12 -47.47 36.56 -32.88
C ALA A 12 -48.62 36.15 -33.84
N GLU A 13 -49.42 35.11 -33.51
CA GLU A 13 -50.93 35.14 -33.50
C GLU A 13 -51.67 33.79 -33.22
N SER A 14 -52.86 33.91 -32.58
CA SER A 14 -54.09 33.05 -32.69
C SER A 14 -54.17 31.65 -32.00
N GLU A 15 -55.32 31.10 -31.54
CA GLU A 15 -56.63 31.62 -31.03
C GLU A 15 -57.50 30.43 -30.46
N LYS A 16 -58.63 30.71 -29.76
CA LYS A 16 -59.81 29.83 -29.43
C LYS A 16 -59.61 28.78 -28.31
N SER A 17 -60.62 28.39 -27.50
CA SER A 17 -62.03 28.83 -27.29
C SER A 17 -62.59 28.30 -25.94
N SER A 18 -63.68 28.89 -25.42
CA SER A 18 -64.49 28.38 -24.29
C SER A 18 -65.93 28.13 -24.74
N PRO A 19 -66.65 27.14 -24.18
CA PRO A 19 -67.94 27.49 -23.55
C PRO A 19 -68.42 26.61 -22.35
N ILE A 20 -69.15 27.26 -21.43
CA ILE A 20 -70.36 26.77 -20.69
C ILE A 20 -70.21 25.58 -19.69
N GLN A 21 -70.95 25.40 -18.58
CA GLN A 21 -71.81 26.15 -17.61
C GLN A 21 -72.61 25.07 -16.83
N LEU A 22 -73.26 25.44 -15.71
CA LEU A 22 -74.19 24.69 -14.80
C LEU A 22 -73.53 24.24 -13.48
N ALA A 23 -73.87 24.80 -12.31
CA ALA A 23 -75.17 24.80 -11.56
C ALA A 23 -75.27 23.56 -10.63
N GLU A 24 -75.77 23.61 -9.39
CA GLU A 24 -76.06 24.69 -8.43
C GLU A 24 -76.25 24.05 -7.02
N GLU A 25 -76.67 24.81 -6.01
CA GLU A 25 -77.29 24.32 -4.75
C GLU A 25 -76.49 23.46 -3.75
N GLY A 26 -76.01 24.13 -2.69
CA GLY A 26 -76.66 23.97 -1.37
C GLY A 26 -76.35 22.75 -0.51
N LEU A 27 -75.40 22.90 0.41
CA LEU A 27 -75.54 22.35 1.76
C LEU A 27 -74.87 23.27 2.79
N ASP A 28 -75.71 23.89 3.62
CA ASP A 28 -75.35 24.76 4.74
C ASP A 28 -74.72 23.92 5.87
N ILE A 29 -73.48 24.24 6.24
CA ILE A 29 -72.93 23.93 7.57
C ILE A 29 -72.31 25.21 8.12
N SER A 30 -73.16 26.15 8.46
CA SER A 30 -72.88 27.14 9.48
C SER A 30 -72.74 26.45 10.86
N GLN A 31 -71.79 26.94 11.66
CA GLN A 31 -71.54 26.53 13.06
C GLN A 31 -71.05 25.09 13.29
N GLU A 32 -69.75 24.87 13.08
CA GLU A 32 -68.93 24.37 14.19
C GLU A 32 -67.78 25.36 14.42
N THR A 33 -67.56 25.72 15.69
CA THR A 33 -66.49 26.64 16.09
C THR A 33 -65.13 26.00 15.87
N ASP A 34 -64.20 26.71 15.22
CA ASP A 34 -62.77 26.36 15.21
C ASP A 34 -62.20 26.49 16.64
N ASP A 35 -62.47 25.50 17.48
CA ASP A 35 -61.76 25.25 18.72
C ASP A 35 -60.51 24.41 18.41
N PRO A 36 -59.29 24.98 18.57
CA PRO A 36 -58.03 24.25 18.32
C PRO A 36 -57.83 23.03 19.23
N SER A 37 -58.65 22.85 20.28
CA SER A 37 -58.58 21.70 21.19
C SER A 37 -59.06 20.38 20.56
N SER A 38 -59.74 20.43 19.41
CA SER A 38 -60.52 19.31 18.86
C SER A 38 -59.85 18.50 17.73
N LEU A 39 -58.52 18.46 17.66
CA LEU A 39 -57.77 17.57 16.75
C LEU A 39 -58.01 16.08 17.10
N GLY A 40 -59.11 15.54 16.59
CA GLY A 40 -59.61 14.21 16.89
C GLY A 40 -58.58 13.11 16.59
N LYS A 41 -58.36 12.23 17.57
CA LYS A 41 -57.41 11.11 17.51
C LYS A 41 -57.56 10.35 16.18
N ILE A 42 -56.51 10.36 15.36
CA ILE A 42 -56.47 9.64 14.07
C ILE A 42 -56.91 8.17 14.28
N PRO A 43 -57.89 7.64 13.52
CA PRO A 43 -58.36 6.26 13.69
C PRO A 43 -57.27 5.21 13.43
N TRP A 44 -57.25 4.15 14.25
CA TRP A 44 -56.26 3.06 14.14
C TRP A 44 -56.27 2.35 12.78
N SER A 45 -57.39 2.37 12.05
CA SER A 45 -57.50 1.85 10.68
C SER A 45 -56.49 2.47 9.70
N TYR A 46 -56.09 3.73 9.92
CA TYR A 46 -55.09 4.42 9.09
C TYR A 46 -53.65 4.28 9.65
N LYS A 47 -53.51 3.99 10.95
CA LYS A 47 -52.19 3.89 11.61
C LYS A 47 -51.41 2.63 11.26
N TRP A 48 -52.09 1.53 10.89
CA TRP A 48 -51.42 0.25 10.64
C TRP A 48 -50.43 0.29 9.47
N LEU A 49 -50.73 1.02 8.37
CA LEU A 49 -49.81 1.12 7.25
C LEU A 49 -48.62 2.05 7.57
N ALA A 50 -48.86 3.13 8.32
CA ALA A 50 -47.77 3.97 8.85
C ALA A 50 -46.85 3.17 9.79
N LEU A 51 -47.43 2.33 10.67
CA LEU A 51 -46.68 1.45 11.56
C LEU A 51 -45.86 0.41 10.78
N LEU A 52 -46.44 -0.22 9.76
CA LEU A 52 -45.73 -1.14 8.87
C LEU A 52 -44.56 -0.45 8.16
N CYS A 53 -44.75 0.79 7.71
CA CYS A 53 -43.68 1.58 7.12
C CYS A 53 -42.55 1.81 8.13
N ILE A 54 -42.84 2.37 9.31
CA ILE A 54 -41.86 2.61 10.40
C ILE A 54 -40.99 1.38 10.65
N VAL A 55 -41.61 0.23 10.93
CA VAL A 55 -40.86 -0.98 11.33
C VAL A 55 -40.12 -1.64 10.17
N SER A 56 -40.47 -1.33 8.92
CA SER A 56 -39.76 -1.84 7.73
C SER A 56 -38.50 -1.04 7.39
N LEU A 57 -38.44 0.26 7.72
CA LEU A 57 -37.31 1.13 7.38
C LEU A 57 -35.94 0.65 7.91
N PRO A 58 -35.79 0.19 9.18
CA PRO A 58 -34.47 -0.13 9.71
C PRO A 58 -33.90 -1.47 9.23
N ILE A 59 -34.72 -2.39 8.70
CA ILE A 59 -34.36 -3.81 8.51
C ILE A 59 -33.06 -4.00 7.73
N GLY A 60 -32.95 -3.41 6.52
CA GLY A 60 -31.80 -3.62 5.65
C GLY A 60 -30.48 -3.13 6.24
N HIS A 61 -30.45 -1.91 6.81
CA HIS A 61 -29.21 -1.38 7.40
C HIS A 61 -28.85 -2.10 8.71
N THR A 62 -29.84 -2.45 9.52
CA THR A 62 -29.62 -3.15 10.80
C THR A 62 -29.02 -4.53 10.58
N TRP A 63 -29.40 -5.23 9.50
CA TRP A 63 -28.75 -6.48 9.09
C TRP A 63 -27.27 -6.26 8.78
N THR A 64 -26.94 -5.40 7.82
CA THR A 64 -25.53 -5.20 7.40
C THR A 64 -24.62 -4.79 8.55
N GLY A 65 -25.07 -3.87 9.42
CA GLY A 65 -24.30 -3.47 10.61
C GLY A 65 -24.11 -4.61 11.63
N SER A 66 -25.12 -5.47 11.82
CA SER A 66 -25.07 -6.58 12.77
C SER A 66 -24.22 -7.76 12.29
N ALA A 67 -24.08 -7.92 10.97
CA ALA A 67 -23.23 -8.95 10.36
C ALA A 67 -21.73 -8.67 10.52
N LEU A 68 -21.30 -7.41 10.66
CA LEU A 68 -19.89 -7.04 10.71
C LEU A 68 -19.14 -7.64 11.90
N GLY A 69 -19.75 -7.64 13.10
CA GLY A 69 -19.11 -8.16 14.31
C GLY A 69 -18.70 -9.64 14.19
N PRO A 70 -19.64 -10.56 13.91
CA PRO A 70 -19.32 -11.97 13.66
C PRO A 70 -18.36 -12.20 12.49
N LEU A 71 -18.42 -11.37 11.44
CA LEU A 71 -17.54 -11.50 10.27
C LEU A 71 -16.19 -10.79 10.41
N LYS A 72 -15.85 -10.21 11.59
CA LYS A 72 -14.67 -9.35 11.74
C LYS A 72 -13.37 -10.01 11.26
N ASN A 73 -13.06 -11.22 11.72
CA ASN A 73 -11.83 -11.91 11.33
C ASN A 73 -11.84 -12.27 9.83
N THR A 74 -12.97 -12.77 9.33
CA THR A 74 -13.18 -13.05 7.90
C THR A 74 -12.93 -11.81 7.03
N LEU A 75 -13.48 -10.66 7.41
CA LEU A 75 -13.29 -9.40 6.69
C LEU A 75 -11.84 -8.90 6.76
N ARG A 76 -11.14 -9.13 7.87
CA ARG A 76 -9.71 -8.78 8.01
C ARG A 76 -8.82 -9.62 7.11
N GLU A 77 -9.05 -10.92 7.06
CA GLU A 77 -8.31 -11.87 6.21
C GLU A 77 -8.58 -11.61 4.71
N GLU A 78 -9.85 -11.59 4.32
CA GLU A 78 -10.27 -11.56 2.90
C GLU A 78 -10.12 -10.17 2.24
N LEU A 79 -10.20 -9.08 3.02
CA LEU A 79 -10.00 -7.71 2.53
C LEU A 79 -8.61 -7.13 2.86
N GLY A 80 -7.76 -7.89 3.56
CA GLY A 80 -6.42 -7.44 3.98
C GLY A 80 -6.42 -6.22 4.90
N ILE A 81 -7.39 -6.12 5.83
CA ILE A 81 -7.58 -4.93 6.68
C ILE A 81 -7.18 -5.12 8.15
N ASN A 82 -6.69 -4.05 8.78
CA ASN A 82 -6.37 -3.99 10.21
C ASN A 82 -7.60 -3.62 11.08
N ASN A 83 -7.46 -3.64 12.42
CA ASN A 83 -8.60 -3.35 13.30
C ASN A 83 -9.07 -1.90 13.18
N ALA A 84 -8.19 -0.93 12.99
CA ALA A 84 -8.58 0.46 12.70
C ALA A 84 -9.45 0.60 11.44
N GLN A 85 -9.07 -0.04 10.33
CA GLN A 85 -9.84 -0.04 9.07
C GLN A 85 -11.19 -0.76 9.21
N PHE A 86 -11.22 -1.90 9.90
CA PHE A 86 -12.48 -2.55 10.28
C PHE A 86 -13.32 -1.63 11.19
N GLY A 87 -12.68 -0.89 12.11
CA GLY A 87 -13.30 0.14 12.94
C GLY A 87 -14.00 1.21 12.09
N VAL A 88 -13.34 1.71 11.04
CA VAL A 88 -13.93 2.64 10.06
C VAL A 88 -15.14 2.03 9.35
N ILE A 89 -15.07 0.78 8.88
CA ILE A 89 -16.22 0.09 8.27
C ILE A 89 -17.39 -0.02 9.26
N SER A 90 -17.11 -0.43 10.49
CA SER A 90 -18.11 -0.66 11.55
C SER A 90 -18.71 0.62 12.15
N SER A 91 -18.19 1.79 11.80
CA SER A 91 -18.67 3.09 12.27
C SER A 91 -19.10 4.02 11.12
N ALA A 92 -19.07 3.56 9.86
CA ALA A 92 -19.33 4.40 8.68
C ALA A 92 -20.79 4.88 8.54
N ASP A 93 -21.78 4.06 8.92
CA ASP A 93 -23.20 4.43 8.99
C ASP A 93 -23.47 5.32 10.22
N ALA A 94 -22.85 4.97 11.34
CA ALA A 94 -22.67 5.80 12.52
C ALA A 94 -21.66 6.96 12.30
N PHE A 95 -21.30 7.28 11.04
CA PHE A 95 -20.58 8.49 10.63
C PHE A 95 -21.41 9.42 9.70
N VAL A 96 -22.68 9.12 9.40
CA VAL A 96 -23.58 10.05 8.68
C VAL A 96 -24.55 10.79 9.60
N ASN A 97 -25.08 10.10 10.61
CA ASN A 97 -25.99 10.56 11.67
C ASN A 97 -25.55 11.72 12.65
N THR A 98 -24.38 12.44 12.54
CA THR A 98 -24.08 13.70 13.32
C THR A 98 -24.54 14.90 12.52
N VAL A 99 -24.25 14.88 11.23
CA VAL A 99 -24.44 16.04 10.34
C VAL A 99 -25.80 15.92 9.65
N PHE A 100 -26.17 14.71 9.23
CA PHE A 100 -27.33 14.52 8.38
C PHE A 100 -28.70 14.59 9.06
N PRO A 101 -28.92 14.38 10.37
CA PRO A 101 -30.24 14.62 10.94
C PRO A 101 -30.58 16.12 11.03
N ILE A 102 -29.57 16.98 11.20
CA ILE A 102 -29.73 18.43 11.08
C ILE A 102 -30.11 18.78 9.64
N ILE A 103 -29.30 18.37 8.65
CA ILE A 103 -29.56 18.63 7.22
C ILE A 103 -30.90 18.00 6.77
N GLY A 104 -31.20 16.80 7.24
CA GLY A 104 -32.40 16.03 6.94
C GLY A 104 -33.67 16.69 7.46
N GLY A 105 -33.63 17.28 8.65
CA GLY A 105 -34.68 18.16 9.15
C GLY A 105 -34.92 19.35 8.22
N LEU A 106 -33.85 20.01 7.76
CA LEU A 106 -33.96 21.15 6.83
C LEU A 106 -34.55 20.76 5.47
N ILE A 107 -34.23 19.56 4.97
CA ILE A 107 -34.82 19.03 3.73
C ILE A 107 -36.29 18.65 3.96
N LEU A 108 -36.64 18.04 5.10
CA LEU A 108 -38.01 17.65 5.44
C LEU A 108 -38.95 18.86 5.57
N ASP A 109 -38.51 19.92 6.26
CA ASP A 109 -39.27 21.17 6.40
C ASP A 109 -39.57 21.84 5.03
N TRP A 110 -38.67 21.63 4.05
CA TRP A 110 -38.74 22.23 2.73
C TRP A 110 -39.52 21.37 1.71
N TRP A 111 -39.26 20.06 1.68
CA TRP A 111 -39.74 19.13 0.64
C TRP A 111 -40.84 18.19 1.11
N GLY A 112 -41.13 18.16 2.42
CA GLY A 112 -42.14 17.31 3.03
C GLY A 112 -41.67 15.87 3.28
N PRO A 113 -42.26 15.18 4.27
CA PRO A 113 -41.80 13.88 4.73
C PRO A 113 -41.85 12.81 3.64
N ASN A 114 -42.89 12.79 2.81
CA ASN A 114 -43.12 11.73 1.82
C ASN A 114 -42.09 11.68 0.69
N LEU A 115 -41.52 12.82 0.29
CA LEU A 115 -40.43 12.83 -0.69
C LEU A 115 -39.10 12.45 -0.01
N VAL A 116 -38.88 12.91 1.23
CA VAL A 116 -37.67 12.63 2.00
C VAL A 116 -37.55 11.14 2.34
N THR A 117 -38.61 10.48 2.82
CA THR A 117 -38.55 9.05 3.13
C THR A 117 -38.22 8.24 1.88
N ILE A 118 -38.84 8.52 0.73
CA ILE A 118 -38.55 7.82 -0.54
C ILE A 118 -37.09 8.00 -0.95
N CYS A 119 -36.57 9.23 -0.90
CA CYS A 119 -35.16 9.51 -1.15
C CYS A 119 -34.24 8.74 -0.20
N CYS A 120 -34.48 8.78 1.11
CA CYS A 120 -33.70 8.04 2.10
C CYS A 120 -33.73 6.52 1.86
N THR A 121 -34.90 5.91 1.64
CA THR A 121 -34.99 4.47 1.32
C THR A 121 -34.28 4.11 0.01
N SER A 122 -34.26 5.01 -0.97
CA SER A 122 -33.54 4.81 -2.22
C SER A 122 -32.02 4.89 -2.03
N VAL A 123 -31.53 5.83 -1.23
CA VAL A 123 -30.10 5.97 -0.91
C VAL A 123 -29.60 4.80 -0.05
N ILE A 124 -30.39 4.32 0.92
CA ILE A 124 -30.09 3.10 1.68
C ILE A 124 -29.98 1.88 0.76
N LEU A 125 -30.89 1.72 -0.19
CA LEU A 125 -30.84 0.63 -1.18
C LEU A 125 -29.55 0.69 -2.03
N VAL A 126 -29.21 1.88 -2.54
CA VAL A 126 -27.95 2.07 -3.29
C VAL A 126 -26.74 1.76 -2.41
N GLY A 127 -26.72 2.22 -1.16
CA GLY A 127 -25.64 1.92 -0.21
C GLY A 127 -25.50 0.42 0.07
N SER A 128 -26.61 -0.29 0.21
CA SER A 128 -26.62 -1.75 0.39
C SER A 128 -26.05 -2.50 -0.81
N VAL A 129 -26.35 -2.04 -2.03
CA VAL A 129 -25.76 -2.61 -3.26
C VAL A 129 -24.27 -2.30 -3.35
N VAL A 130 -23.86 -1.06 -3.04
CA VAL A 130 -22.44 -0.66 -3.04
C VAL A 130 -21.64 -1.44 -1.98
N ALA A 131 -22.21 -1.70 -0.81
CA ALA A 131 -21.58 -2.52 0.23
C ALA A 131 -21.38 -3.98 -0.26
N ALA A 132 -22.40 -4.60 -0.84
CA ALA A 132 -22.32 -5.96 -1.37
C ALA A 132 -21.32 -6.08 -2.55
N VAL A 133 -21.30 -5.09 -3.45
CA VAL A 133 -20.30 -4.99 -4.53
C VAL A 133 -18.89 -4.82 -3.96
N GLY A 134 -18.70 -3.98 -2.93
CA GLY A 134 -17.40 -3.74 -2.29
C GLY A 134 -16.78 -5.01 -1.71
N VAL A 135 -17.61 -5.90 -1.17
CA VAL A 135 -17.19 -7.26 -0.73
C VAL A 135 -16.90 -8.18 -1.92
N GLN A 136 -17.65 -8.09 -3.02
CA GLN A 136 -17.44 -8.93 -4.20
C GLN A 136 -16.15 -8.60 -4.98
N ILE A 137 -15.66 -7.36 -4.89
CA ILE A 137 -14.44 -6.89 -5.57
C ILE A 137 -13.24 -6.71 -4.62
N ASN A 138 -13.35 -7.20 -3.38
CA ASN A 138 -12.33 -7.09 -2.32
C ASN A 138 -11.79 -5.66 -2.07
N LEU A 139 -12.65 -4.63 -2.18
CA LEU A 139 -12.28 -3.22 -1.95
C LEU A 139 -13.00 -2.67 -0.71
N TRP A 140 -12.31 -2.70 0.44
CA TRP A 140 -12.83 -2.20 1.71
C TRP A 140 -13.30 -0.72 1.65
N ARG A 141 -12.67 0.12 0.81
CA ARG A 141 -13.09 1.52 0.59
C ARG A 141 -14.47 1.64 -0.06
N VAL A 142 -14.82 0.71 -0.94
CA VAL A 142 -16.15 0.63 -1.56
C VAL A 142 -17.17 0.12 -0.56
N LEU A 143 -16.80 -0.85 0.29
CA LEU A 143 -17.61 -1.28 1.42
C LEU A 143 -17.91 -0.13 2.40
N VAL A 144 -16.90 0.67 2.80
CA VAL A 144 -17.10 1.89 3.61
C VAL A 144 -18.06 2.86 2.91
N SER A 145 -17.89 3.09 1.60
CA SER A 145 -18.76 3.99 0.83
C SER A 145 -20.23 3.50 0.83
N GLY A 146 -20.45 2.19 0.77
CA GLY A 146 -21.77 1.57 0.92
C GLY A 146 -22.38 1.83 2.30
N HIS A 147 -21.62 1.58 3.38
CA HIS A 147 -22.08 1.83 4.75
C HIS A 147 -22.37 3.32 5.02
N VAL A 148 -21.54 4.24 4.50
CA VAL A 148 -21.81 5.69 4.53
C VAL A 148 -23.16 5.98 3.87
N LEU A 149 -23.42 5.47 2.66
CA LEU A 149 -24.72 5.66 1.97
C LEU A 149 -25.89 5.03 2.75
N MET A 150 -25.70 3.91 3.44
CA MET A 150 -26.73 3.31 4.30
C MET A 150 -27.03 4.14 5.55
N GLY A 151 -26.10 5.01 5.99
CA GLY A 151 -26.27 5.94 7.10
C GLY A 151 -27.23 7.11 6.84
N PHE A 152 -27.75 7.30 5.61
CA PHE A 152 -28.69 8.39 5.26
C PHE A 152 -30.15 8.12 5.70
N GLY A 153 -30.36 7.20 6.65
CA GLY A 153 -31.67 6.80 7.12
C GLY A 153 -32.38 7.86 7.96
N ILE A 154 -33.56 8.29 7.51
CA ILE A 154 -34.43 9.22 8.23
C ILE A 154 -35.80 8.55 8.41
N ALA A 155 -36.24 8.41 9.66
CA ALA A 155 -37.57 7.93 10.03
C ALA A 155 -38.35 9.03 10.76
N PHE A 156 -39.42 9.55 10.14
CA PHE A 156 -40.30 10.54 10.75
C PHE A 156 -41.77 10.22 10.48
N PHE A 157 -42.48 9.72 11.50
CA PHE A 157 -43.92 9.45 11.45
C PHE A 157 -44.66 9.93 12.72
N TYR A 158 -44.06 10.85 13.48
CA TYR A 158 -44.55 11.34 14.78
C TYR A 158 -46.03 11.79 14.77
N HIS A 159 -46.50 12.43 13.69
CA HIS A 159 -47.87 12.92 13.58
C HIS A 159 -48.94 11.82 13.67
N TRP A 160 -48.62 10.58 13.25
CA TRP A 160 -49.57 9.46 13.26
C TRP A 160 -49.91 8.99 14.68
N PHE A 161 -48.98 9.13 15.62
CA PHE A 161 -49.06 8.54 16.95
C PHE A 161 -49.20 9.58 18.07
N GLY A 162 -48.82 10.85 17.85
CA GLY A 162 -48.94 11.92 18.84
C GLY A 162 -48.08 11.66 20.07
N VAL A 163 -48.46 12.22 21.23
CA VAL A 163 -47.71 11.99 22.50
C VAL A 163 -48.08 10.65 23.16
N SER A 164 -49.30 10.14 22.95
CA SER A 164 -49.79 8.89 23.55
C SER A 164 -49.82 7.73 22.54
N GLY A 165 -48.76 6.91 22.56
CA GLY A 165 -48.59 5.75 21.67
C GLY A 165 -47.27 5.75 20.88
N LEU A 166 -46.54 6.87 20.90
CA LEU A 166 -45.24 7.01 20.25
C LEU A 166 -44.15 6.14 20.91
N ALA A 167 -44.13 6.03 22.24
CA ALA A 167 -43.19 5.13 22.93
C ALA A 167 -43.43 3.66 22.59
N PHE A 168 -44.69 3.28 22.31
CA PHE A 168 -45.02 1.93 21.83
C PHE A 168 -44.54 1.70 20.40
N ALA A 169 -44.72 2.68 19.50
CA ALA A 169 -44.21 2.60 18.13
C ALA A 169 -42.67 2.45 18.09
N PHE A 170 -41.93 3.28 18.84
CA PHE A 170 -40.48 3.13 18.99
C PHE A 170 -40.07 1.84 19.70
N GLY A 171 -40.83 1.40 20.71
CA GLY A 171 -40.59 0.12 21.37
C GLY A 171 -40.71 -1.07 20.42
N LEU A 172 -41.68 -1.03 19.49
CA LEU A 172 -41.90 -2.06 18.47
C LEU A 172 -40.86 -1.99 17.34
N GLU A 173 -40.51 -0.79 16.87
CA GLU A 173 -39.42 -0.57 15.91
C GLU A 173 -38.09 -1.12 16.46
N ASN A 174 -37.75 -0.78 17.70
CA ASN A 174 -36.56 -1.29 18.37
C ASN A 174 -36.62 -2.81 18.56
N ALA A 175 -37.77 -3.39 18.90
CA ALA A 175 -37.92 -4.85 19.01
C ALA A 175 -37.67 -5.56 17.66
N ILE A 176 -38.18 -5.01 16.56
CA ILE A 176 -37.98 -5.55 15.21
C ILE A 176 -36.52 -5.37 14.76
N ALA A 177 -35.91 -4.21 14.98
CA ALA A 177 -34.48 -3.99 14.70
C ALA A 177 -33.59 -4.96 15.51
N ASN A 178 -33.85 -5.18 16.80
CA ASN A 178 -33.10 -6.15 17.60
C ASN A 178 -33.36 -7.60 17.15
N THR A 179 -34.55 -7.93 16.64
CA THR A 179 -34.84 -9.25 16.04
C THR A 179 -34.03 -9.47 14.77
N VAL A 180 -33.98 -8.48 13.87
CA VAL A 180 -33.16 -8.50 12.65
C VAL A 180 -31.67 -8.61 12.99
N SER A 181 -31.21 -7.86 14.00
CA SER A 181 -29.84 -7.89 14.50
C SER A 181 -29.44 -9.27 15.04
N LEU A 182 -30.32 -9.89 15.83
CA LEU A 182 -30.16 -11.25 16.36
C LEU A 182 -30.05 -12.27 15.22
N VAL A 183 -31.02 -12.28 14.30
CA VAL A 183 -31.03 -13.22 13.16
C VAL A 183 -29.78 -13.03 12.30
N SER A 184 -29.48 -11.80 11.90
CA SER A 184 -28.33 -11.47 11.05
C SER A 184 -27.00 -11.95 11.65
N GLY A 185 -26.77 -11.71 12.94
CA GLY A 185 -25.53 -12.14 13.59
C GLY A 185 -25.45 -13.66 13.76
N MET A 186 -26.58 -14.32 14.02
CA MET A 186 -26.64 -15.79 14.13
C MET A 186 -26.38 -16.50 12.80
N VAL A 187 -26.80 -15.93 11.66
CA VAL A 187 -26.66 -16.59 10.34
C VAL A 187 -25.40 -16.21 9.56
N ALA A 188 -24.69 -15.14 9.92
CA ALA A 188 -23.55 -14.64 9.14
C ALA A 188 -22.43 -15.68 8.94
N ILE A 189 -22.04 -16.39 10.01
CA ILE A 189 -21.03 -17.47 9.96
C ILE A 189 -21.60 -18.75 9.31
N PRO A 190 -22.81 -19.25 9.66
CA PRO A 190 -23.44 -20.34 8.92
C PRO A 190 -23.59 -20.12 7.41
N ILE A 191 -23.85 -18.88 6.96
CA ILE A 191 -23.90 -18.52 5.54
C ILE A 191 -22.51 -18.67 4.90
N LYS A 192 -21.45 -18.12 5.51
CA LYS A 192 -20.06 -18.31 5.06
C LYS A 192 -19.75 -19.81 4.91
N ASN A 193 -19.99 -20.59 5.97
CA ASN A 193 -19.60 -22.00 6.04
C ASN A 193 -20.45 -22.88 5.10
N GLY A 194 -21.75 -22.60 4.96
CA GLY A 194 -22.67 -23.41 4.13
C GLY A 194 -22.63 -23.08 2.64
N THR A 195 -22.24 -21.86 2.25
CA THR A 195 -22.16 -21.45 0.83
C THR A 195 -20.72 -21.36 0.30
N GLY A 196 -19.72 -21.39 1.18
CA GLY A 196 -18.32 -21.11 0.85
C GLY A 196 -17.99 -19.63 0.67
N TRP A 197 -18.94 -18.70 0.81
CA TRP A 197 -18.69 -17.26 0.60
C TRP A 197 -19.52 -16.37 1.53
N TYR A 198 -18.84 -15.52 2.31
CA TYR A 198 -19.48 -14.62 3.27
C TYR A 198 -20.24 -13.44 2.62
N GLY A 199 -20.01 -13.15 1.34
CA GLY A 199 -20.64 -12.04 0.63
C GLY A 199 -22.16 -12.12 0.51
N TRP A 200 -22.74 -13.32 0.60
CA TRP A 200 -24.19 -13.51 0.69
C TRP A 200 -24.83 -12.77 1.86
N THR A 201 -24.10 -12.60 2.97
CA THR A 201 -24.54 -11.85 4.14
C THR A 201 -24.76 -10.35 3.84
N PHE A 202 -24.11 -9.81 2.81
CA PHE A 202 -24.28 -8.43 2.33
C PHE A 202 -25.31 -8.30 1.20
N TRP A 203 -25.55 -9.36 0.43
CA TRP A 203 -26.61 -9.40 -0.60
C TRP A 203 -28.02 -9.57 -0.03
N ILE A 204 -28.19 -10.29 1.09
CA ILE A 204 -29.49 -10.43 1.77
C ILE A 204 -30.13 -9.06 2.14
N PRO A 205 -29.40 -8.11 2.76
CA PRO A 205 -29.83 -6.73 2.97
C PRO A 205 -30.47 -6.03 1.77
N VAL A 206 -29.99 -6.29 0.54
CA VAL A 206 -30.50 -5.64 -0.67
C VAL A 206 -31.98 -5.98 -0.88
N PHE A 207 -32.38 -7.22 -0.65
CA PHE A 207 -33.79 -7.64 -0.75
C PHE A 207 -34.66 -6.95 0.31
N PHE A 208 -34.16 -6.81 1.54
CA PHE A 208 -34.88 -6.07 2.58
C PHE A 208 -35.00 -4.58 2.24
N CYS A 209 -33.95 -3.95 1.72
CA CYS A 209 -33.99 -2.55 1.27
C CYS A 209 -35.00 -2.33 0.12
N VAL A 210 -35.09 -3.26 -0.85
CA VAL A 210 -36.10 -3.23 -1.91
C VAL A 210 -37.52 -3.35 -1.32
N PHE A 211 -37.73 -4.25 -0.35
CA PHE A 211 -39.01 -4.39 0.34
C PHE A 211 -39.40 -3.11 1.10
N SER A 212 -38.49 -2.52 1.89
CA SER A 212 -38.74 -1.27 2.62
C SER A 212 -39.07 -0.11 1.69
N LEU A 213 -38.38 0.00 0.54
CA LEU A 213 -38.70 0.99 -0.50
C LEU A 213 -40.10 0.78 -1.09
N ALA A 214 -40.48 -0.48 -1.37
CA ALA A 214 -41.81 -0.81 -1.88
C ALA A 214 -42.93 -0.50 -0.87
N VAL A 215 -42.74 -0.83 0.40
CA VAL A 215 -43.68 -0.48 1.49
C VAL A 215 -43.81 1.04 1.64
N ASN A 216 -42.71 1.78 1.56
CA ASN A 216 -42.72 3.24 1.65
C ASN A 216 -43.43 3.90 0.46
N ILE A 217 -43.20 3.43 -0.77
CA ILE A 217 -43.94 3.89 -1.96
C ILE A 217 -45.44 3.60 -1.80
N ALA A 218 -45.81 2.40 -1.33
CA ALA A 218 -47.20 2.04 -1.07
C ALA A 218 -47.85 2.93 0.01
N TYR A 219 -47.11 3.26 1.09
CA TYR A 219 -47.54 4.22 2.11
C TYR A 219 -47.79 5.62 1.52
N VAL A 220 -46.87 6.15 0.71
CA VAL A 220 -47.02 7.50 0.10
C VAL A 220 -48.19 7.54 -0.88
N CYS A 221 -48.43 6.46 -1.64
CA CYS A 221 -49.63 6.31 -2.46
C CYS A 221 -50.90 6.28 -1.60
N PHE A 222 -50.92 5.51 -0.51
CA PHE A 222 -52.05 5.43 0.41
C PHE A 222 -52.39 6.78 1.07
N GLU A 223 -51.39 7.55 1.52
CA GLU A 223 -51.61 8.90 2.04
C GLU A 223 -52.17 9.84 0.96
N ARG A 224 -51.64 9.77 -0.26
CA ARG A 224 -52.06 10.65 -1.36
C ARG A 224 -53.47 10.35 -1.88
N PHE A 225 -53.89 9.07 -1.92
CA PHE A 225 -55.12 8.65 -2.57
C PHE A 225 -56.25 8.21 -1.61
N VAL A 226 -55.94 7.72 -0.41
CA VAL A 226 -56.95 7.13 0.51
C VAL A 226 -57.21 8.01 1.74
N ILE A 227 -56.19 8.66 2.28
CA ILE A 227 -56.32 9.43 3.54
C ILE A 227 -56.96 10.80 3.25
N PRO A 228 -58.04 11.22 3.97
CA PRO A 228 -58.66 12.55 3.80
C PRO A 228 -57.70 13.71 4.08
N ALA A 229 -57.85 14.82 3.35
CA ALA A 229 -56.94 15.97 3.42
C ALA A 229 -56.71 16.53 4.85
N ARG A 230 -57.74 16.51 5.71
CA ARG A 230 -57.67 16.94 7.11
C ARG A 230 -56.72 16.12 8.01
N PHE A 231 -56.27 14.95 7.56
CA PHE A 231 -55.36 14.07 8.29
C PHE A 231 -53.98 13.93 7.62
N ARG A 232 -53.68 14.69 6.56
CA ARG A 232 -52.39 14.65 5.87
C ARG A 232 -51.38 15.62 6.52
N LEU A 233 -50.10 15.34 6.38
CA LEU A 233 -49.03 16.23 6.80
C LEU A 233 -48.86 17.40 5.81
N THR A 234 -49.29 18.60 6.19
CA THR A 234 -49.00 19.83 5.45
C THR A 234 -47.52 20.20 5.59
N PRO A 235 -46.73 20.30 4.50
CA PRO A 235 -45.33 20.70 4.58
C PRO A 235 -45.15 22.08 5.22
N GLY A 236 -44.07 22.27 5.99
CA GLY A 236 -43.80 23.54 6.70
C GLY A 236 -43.79 24.76 5.77
N ARG A 237 -43.35 24.57 4.51
CA ARG A 237 -43.43 25.57 3.44
C ARG A 237 -44.87 26.02 3.11
N GLU A 238 -45.83 25.11 3.04
CA GLU A 238 -47.23 25.46 2.73
C GLU A 238 -47.90 26.14 3.91
N LYS A 239 -47.61 25.67 5.14
CA LYS A 239 -48.11 26.31 6.37
C LYS A 239 -47.55 27.73 6.54
N ALA A 240 -46.27 27.95 6.26
CA ALA A 240 -45.63 29.28 6.27
C ALA A 240 -46.04 30.20 5.10
N ILE A 241 -46.77 29.69 4.10
CA ILE A 241 -47.43 30.49 3.05
C ILE A 241 -48.86 30.87 3.48
N ALA A 242 -49.55 30.02 4.23
CA ALA A 242 -50.88 30.30 4.80
C ALA A 242 -50.82 31.24 6.01
N GLU A 243 -49.88 31.01 6.94
CA GLU A 243 -49.65 31.84 8.12
C GLU A 243 -48.73 33.02 7.74
N LYS A 244 -49.31 34.23 7.62
CA LYS A 244 -48.64 35.44 7.12
C LYS A 244 -47.34 35.77 7.88
N HIS A 245 -46.20 35.80 7.15
CA HIS A 245 -45.05 36.74 7.26
C HIS A 245 -43.65 36.15 6.95
N LEU A 246 -43.49 35.34 5.90
CA LEU A 246 -42.16 35.06 5.31
C LEU A 246 -42.10 35.39 3.81
N SER A 247 -40.95 35.90 3.35
CA SER A 247 -40.80 36.44 2.00
C SER A 247 -40.73 35.34 0.93
N LYS A 248 -41.17 35.64 -0.30
CA LYS A 248 -41.04 34.77 -1.49
C LYS A 248 -39.59 34.37 -1.88
N LYS A 249 -38.55 34.84 -1.18
CA LYS A 249 -37.15 34.50 -1.46
C LYS A 249 -36.68 33.36 -0.55
N GLY A 250 -36.40 32.20 -1.16
CA GLY A 250 -35.88 31.01 -0.48
C GLY A 250 -34.44 31.20 0.03
N LYS A 251 -34.29 31.86 1.18
CA LYS A 251 -33.07 31.81 2.00
C LYS A 251 -33.43 31.24 3.37
N PHE A 252 -32.87 30.06 3.66
CA PHE A 252 -32.93 29.47 4.99
C PHE A 252 -32.26 30.39 6.02
N SER A 253 -32.78 30.42 7.25
CA SER A 253 -32.25 31.23 8.35
C SER A 253 -31.71 30.35 9.46
N TRP A 254 -30.39 30.37 9.65
CA TRP A 254 -29.71 29.70 10.75
C TRP A 254 -30.21 30.11 12.15
N ASN A 255 -30.90 31.26 12.25
CA ASN A 255 -31.53 31.75 13.48
C ASN A 255 -32.61 30.79 14.03
N VAL A 256 -33.14 29.87 13.22
CA VAL A 256 -34.12 28.86 13.68
C VAL A 256 -33.50 27.88 14.69
N LEU A 257 -32.24 27.48 14.52
CA LEU A 257 -31.55 26.61 15.50
C LEU A 257 -31.39 27.31 16.86
N PHE A 258 -31.18 28.62 16.86
CA PHE A 258 -31.13 29.45 18.07
C PHE A 258 -32.51 29.74 18.69
N SER A 259 -33.61 29.30 18.06
CA SER A 259 -34.99 29.41 18.58
C SER A 259 -35.48 28.16 19.33
N LEU A 260 -34.67 27.10 19.35
CA LEU A 260 -34.93 25.88 20.11
C LEU A 260 -34.64 26.08 21.61
N PRO A 261 -35.41 25.47 22.53
CA PRO A 261 -35.13 25.55 23.96
C PRO A 261 -33.76 24.95 24.32
N TRP A 262 -33.02 25.58 25.22
CA TRP A 262 -31.67 25.14 25.61
C TRP A 262 -31.66 23.72 26.21
N ALA A 263 -32.74 23.31 26.89
CA ALA A 263 -32.90 21.98 27.46
C ALA A 263 -33.10 20.88 26.39
N TYR A 264 -33.49 21.25 25.18
CA TYR A 264 -33.54 20.33 24.04
C TYR A 264 -32.13 20.03 23.50
N LEU A 265 -31.26 21.03 23.42
CA LEU A 265 -29.86 20.89 22.96
C LEU A 265 -29.01 19.99 23.88
N MET A 266 -29.47 19.75 25.10
CA MET A 266 -28.86 18.79 26.03
C MET A 266 -29.06 17.33 25.59
N LEU A 267 -30.15 16.96 24.92
CA LEU A 267 -30.48 15.58 24.57
C LEU A 267 -29.55 14.98 23.49
N PRO A 268 -29.24 15.68 22.37
CA PRO A 268 -28.27 15.17 21.40
C PRO A 268 -26.93 14.85 22.04
N ALA A 269 -26.42 15.73 22.91
CA ALA A 269 -25.13 15.54 23.60
C ALA A 269 -25.09 14.29 24.50
N THR A 270 -26.19 13.94 25.18
CA THR A 270 -26.29 12.65 25.90
C THR A 270 -26.25 11.48 24.94
N GLN A 271 -26.98 11.60 23.82
CA GLN A 271 -27.13 10.54 22.84
C GLN A 271 -25.80 10.23 22.13
N LEU A 272 -24.90 11.21 21.96
CA LEU A 272 -23.50 10.96 21.58
C LEU A 272 -22.87 9.98 22.59
N LEU A 273 -22.55 10.45 23.80
CA LEU A 273 -21.79 9.64 24.78
C LEU A 273 -22.42 8.27 25.12
N GLN A 274 -23.74 8.12 24.98
CA GLN A 274 -24.42 6.85 25.21
C GLN A 274 -24.38 5.87 24.02
N SER A 275 -24.23 6.30 22.77
CA SER A 275 -24.33 5.40 21.61
C SER A 275 -22.97 4.76 21.27
N GLY A 276 -21.87 5.51 21.28
CA GLY A 276 -20.56 5.04 20.80
C GLY A 276 -19.95 3.95 21.64
N ALA A 277 -19.97 4.12 22.97
CA ALA A 277 -19.50 3.09 23.89
C ALA A 277 -20.39 1.82 23.87
N ALA A 278 -21.67 1.94 23.49
CA ALA A 278 -22.54 0.78 23.27
C ALA A 278 -22.26 0.09 21.92
N GLY A 279 -22.02 0.86 20.85
CA GLY A 279 -21.67 0.36 19.53
C GLY A 279 -20.31 -0.36 19.52
N GLY A 280 -19.27 0.30 20.04
CA GLY A 280 -17.91 -0.26 20.13
C GLY A 280 -17.85 -1.56 20.94
N PHE A 281 -18.60 -1.64 22.05
CA PHE A 281 -18.77 -2.89 22.80
C PHE A 281 -19.52 -3.94 21.98
N SER A 282 -20.64 -3.57 21.33
CA SER A 282 -21.45 -4.51 20.54
C SER A 282 -20.63 -5.20 19.46
N THR A 283 -19.87 -4.43 18.67
CA THR A 283 -19.03 -4.94 17.57
C THR A 283 -17.85 -5.78 18.08
N SER A 284 -17.23 -5.39 19.20
CA SER A 284 -16.05 -6.09 19.76
C SER A 284 -16.40 -7.31 20.62
N SER A 285 -17.66 -7.44 21.07
CA SER A 285 -18.06 -8.47 22.02
C SER A 285 -17.84 -9.90 21.52
N ALA A 286 -17.95 -10.16 20.21
CA ALA A 286 -17.66 -11.47 19.63
C ALA A 286 -16.17 -11.85 19.81
N ASP A 287 -15.23 -11.00 19.38
CA ASP A 287 -13.79 -11.22 19.58
C ASP A 287 -13.43 -11.40 21.06
N MET A 288 -14.02 -10.60 21.95
CA MET A 288 -13.77 -10.72 23.40
C MET A 288 -14.24 -12.05 23.99
N ILE A 289 -15.30 -12.64 23.42
CA ILE A 289 -15.79 -13.98 23.80
C ILE A 289 -14.89 -15.06 23.20
N PHE A 290 -14.45 -14.89 21.95
CA PHE A 290 -13.48 -15.78 21.30
C PHE A 290 -12.15 -15.85 22.08
N MET A 291 -11.61 -14.70 22.50
CA MET A 291 -10.41 -14.59 23.34
C MET A 291 -10.54 -15.27 24.71
N LYS A 292 -11.77 -15.52 25.19
CA LYS A 292 -12.05 -16.32 26.40
C LYS A 292 -12.10 -17.84 26.14
N GLY A 293 -11.66 -18.30 24.96
CA GLY A 293 -11.53 -19.72 24.61
C GLY A 293 -12.76 -20.36 23.99
N PHE A 294 -13.76 -19.57 23.58
CA PHE A 294 -14.94 -20.05 22.85
C PHE A 294 -14.66 -20.10 21.34
N SER A 295 -15.28 -21.03 20.61
CA SER A 295 -15.17 -21.07 19.13
C SER A 295 -15.82 -19.84 18.48
N GLU A 296 -15.39 -19.49 17.26
CA GLU A 296 -15.92 -18.33 16.51
C GLU A 296 -17.46 -18.37 16.36
N GLU A 297 -18.03 -19.56 16.10
CA GLU A 297 -19.48 -19.76 16.02
C GLU A 297 -20.19 -19.51 17.36
N VAL A 298 -19.66 -20.04 18.47
CA VAL A 298 -20.24 -19.85 19.81
C VAL A 298 -20.05 -18.39 20.27
N ALA A 299 -18.93 -17.76 19.93
CA ALA A 299 -18.65 -16.37 20.22
C ALA A 299 -19.60 -15.42 19.48
N GLY A 300 -19.83 -15.65 18.19
CA GLY A 300 -20.84 -14.94 17.40
C GLY A 300 -22.24 -15.11 17.97
N TYR A 301 -22.66 -16.36 18.27
CA TYR A 301 -23.96 -16.64 18.89
C TYR A 301 -24.12 -15.91 20.23
N LEU A 302 -23.16 -16.05 21.15
CA LEU A 302 -23.22 -15.41 22.46
C LEU A 302 -23.25 -13.88 22.33
N ALA A 303 -22.43 -13.27 21.47
CA ALA A 303 -22.45 -11.83 21.23
C ALA A 303 -23.84 -11.32 20.78
N THR A 304 -24.61 -12.10 20.01
CA THR A 304 -25.98 -11.71 19.64
C THR A 304 -27.00 -11.81 20.77
N ALA A 305 -26.74 -12.56 21.83
CA ALA A 305 -27.65 -12.73 22.96
C ALA A 305 -27.99 -11.39 23.65
N GLN A 306 -27.13 -10.37 23.53
CA GLN A 306 -27.40 -9.01 24.00
C GLN A 306 -28.67 -8.37 23.38
N LYS A 307 -29.18 -8.90 22.27
CA LYS A 307 -30.40 -8.40 21.60
C LYS A 307 -31.69 -9.00 22.15
N ILE A 308 -31.62 -10.08 22.94
CA ILE A 308 -32.80 -10.87 23.36
C ILE A 308 -33.75 -10.09 24.28
N LEU A 309 -33.26 -9.44 25.34
CA LEU A 309 -34.14 -8.70 26.26
C LEU A 309 -34.83 -7.49 25.60
N PRO A 310 -34.16 -6.66 24.76
CA PRO A 310 -34.82 -5.61 23.96
C PRO A 310 -36.03 -6.08 23.17
N ILE A 311 -35.99 -7.25 22.51
CA ILE A 311 -37.10 -7.77 21.69
C ILE A 311 -38.40 -7.86 22.49
N VAL A 312 -38.33 -8.31 23.74
CA VAL A 312 -39.51 -8.53 24.60
C VAL A 312 -39.81 -7.32 25.49
N LEU A 313 -38.77 -6.72 26.09
CA LEU A 313 -38.94 -5.69 27.12
C LEU A 313 -39.10 -4.28 26.56
N SER A 314 -38.57 -3.95 25.37
CA SER A 314 -38.67 -2.58 24.84
C SER A 314 -40.12 -2.07 24.67
N PRO A 315 -41.07 -2.82 24.09
CA PRO A 315 -42.46 -2.39 24.01
C PRO A 315 -43.10 -2.19 25.39
N VAL A 316 -42.79 -3.06 26.36
CA VAL A 316 -43.33 -3.01 27.72
C VAL A 316 -42.76 -1.83 28.51
N VAL A 317 -41.45 -1.57 28.39
CA VAL A 317 -40.77 -0.44 29.02
C VAL A 317 -41.22 0.88 28.42
N GLY A 318 -41.46 0.96 27.11
CA GLY A 318 -42.06 2.14 26.47
C GLY A 318 -43.43 2.49 27.07
N LEU A 319 -44.32 1.51 27.21
CA LEU A 319 -45.62 1.67 27.88
C LEU A 319 -45.48 2.08 29.37
N ALA A 320 -44.48 1.55 30.07
CA ALA A 320 -44.21 1.91 31.46
C ALA A 320 -43.70 3.36 31.62
N ILE A 321 -42.78 3.81 30.74
CA ILE A 321 -42.26 5.18 30.72
C ILE A 321 -43.37 6.19 30.43
N ASP A 322 -44.26 5.88 29.48
CA ASP A 322 -45.42 6.74 29.20
C ASP A 322 -46.37 6.82 30.39
N ARG A 323 -46.70 5.70 31.03
CA ARG A 323 -47.63 5.64 32.17
C ARG A 323 -47.06 6.30 33.43
N TYR A 324 -45.81 6.00 33.79
CA TYR A 324 -45.23 6.33 35.11
C TYR A 324 -44.23 7.49 35.10
N GLY A 325 -43.68 7.90 33.95
CA GLY A 325 -42.78 9.04 33.87
C GLY A 325 -41.31 8.74 34.17
N HIS A 326 -40.67 9.55 35.02
CA HIS A 326 -39.28 9.37 35.49
C HIS A 326 -38.18 9.25 34.42
N ARG A 327 -38.35 9.81 33.21
CA ARG A 327 -37.48 9.56 32.02
C ARG A 327 -35.97 9.65 32.29
N PHE A 328 -35.50 10.71 32.96
CA PHE A 328 -34.06 10.86 33.26
C PHE A 328 -33.48 9.84 34.26
N HIS A 329 -34.29 9.15 35.06
CA HIS A 329 -33.81 8.10 35.96
C HIS A 329 -33.39 6.85 35.18
N TYR A 330 -34.14 6.51 34.13
CA TYR A 330 -33.77 5.47 33.17
C TYR A 330 -32.47 5.82 32.43
N VAL A 331 -32.34 7.08 31.96
CA VAL A 331 -31.12 7.60 31.32
C VAL A 331 -29.90 7.56 32.25
N ALA A 332 -30.08 7.74 33.57
CA ALA A 332 -29.00 7.62 34.56
C ALA A 332 -28.67 6.17 34.93
N THR A 333 -29.61 5.24 34.78
CA THR A 333 -29.39 3.81 35.10
C THR A 333 -28.66 3.08 33.97
N ALA A 334 -28.93 3.43 32.70
CA ALA A 334 -28.33 2.75 31.55
C ALA A 334 -26.77 2.76 31.55
N PRO A 335 -26.07 3.86 31.86
CA PRO A 335 -24.60 3.86 31.95
C PRO A 335 -24.04 2.95 33.05
N ILE A 336 -24.73 2.80 34.19
CA ILE A 336 -24.29 1.91 35.27
C ILE A 336 -24.28 0.45 34.78
N LEU A 337 -25.36 0.02 34.11
CA LEU A 337 -25.46 -1.33 33.55
C LEU A 337 -24.41 -1.58 32.47
N TRP A 338 -24.09 -0.57 31.65
CA TRP A 338 -22.99 -0.64 30.68
C TRP A 338 -21.61 -0.76 31.33
N ILE A 339 -21.33 -0.01 32.41
CA ILE A 339 -20.07 -0.13 33.16
C ILE A 339 -19.95 -1.55 33.72
N ILE A 340 -21.01 -2.09 34.33
CA ILE A 340 -21.03 -3.47 34.85
C ILE A 340 -20.76 -4.48 33.72
N ALA A 341 -21.40 -4.33 32.55
CA ALA A 341 -21.17 -5.22 31.41
C ALA A 341 -19.72 -5.17 30.90
N CYS A 342 -19.14 -3.98 30.73
CA CYS A 342 -17.74 -3.80 30.33
C CYS A 342 -16.78 -4.40 31.38
N SER A 343 -17.02 -4.15 32.66
CA SER A 343 -16.19 -4.67 33.76
C SER A 343 -16.22 -6.20 33.81
N ILE A 344 -17.39 -6.83 33.69
CA ILE A 344 -17.52 -8.28 33.74
C ILE A 344 -16.87 -8.93 32.51
N LEU A 345 -17.14 -8.44 31.30
CA LEU A 345 -16.60 -9.08 30.09
C LEU A 345 -15.09 -8.87 29.93
N GLY A 346 -14.57 -7.71 30.35
CA GLY A 346 -13.15 -7.36 30.22
C GLY A 346 -12.23 -7.89 31.32
N PHE A 347 -12.68 -7.86 32.57
CA PHE A 347 -11.79 -7.93 33.74
C PHE A 347 -12.17 -9.04 34.74
N THR A 348 -13.05 -9.97 34.35
CA THR A 348 -13.44 -11.12 35.19
C THR A 348 -13.51 -12.41 34.38
N ASP A 349 -13.29 -13.55 35.03
CA ASP A 349 -13.42 -14.89 34.45
C ASP A 349 -14.87 -15.42 34.45
N LEU A 350 -15.85 -14.56 34.76
CA LEU A 350 -17.26 -14.94 34.70
C LEU A 350 -17.68 -15.28 33.26
N HIS A 351 -18.61 -16.22 33.15
CA HIS A 351 -19.14 -16.64 31.86
C HIS A 351 -19.75 -15.44 31.10
N PRO A 352 -19.42 -15.23 29.81
CA PRO A 352 -19.79 -14.00 29.08
C PRO A 352 -21.28 -13.64 29.09
N THR A 353 -22.16 -14.65 29.19
CA THR A 353 -23.61 -14.45 29.30
C THR A 353 -24.02 -13.49 30.41
N VAL A 354 -23.27 -13.42 31.52
CA VAL A 354 -23.56 -12.50 32.63
C VAL A 354 -23.41 -11.04 32.16
N ALA A 355 -22.29 -10.70 31.52
CA ALA A 355 -22.08 -9.36 30.94
C ALA A 355 -23.09 -9.05 29.82
N LEU A 356 -23.43 -10.05 29.01
CA LEU A 356 -24.40 -9.92 27.92
C LEU A 356 -25.83 -9.64 28.44
N VAL A 357 -26.23 -10.21 29.58
CA VAL A 357 -27.50 -9.86 30.23
C VAL A 357 -27.51 -8.40 30.71
N PHE A 358 -26.42 -7.91 31.31
CA PHE A 358 -26.32 -6.51 31.73
C PHE A 358 -26.31 -5.52 30.56
N SER A 359 -25.57 -5.80 29.48
CA SER A 359 -25.60 -4.97 28.25
C SER A 359 -26.96 -5.04 27.54
N SER A 360 -27.60 -6.21 27.52
CA SER A 360 -28.97 -6.39 26.99
C SER A 360 -29.97 -5.52 27.73
N LEU A 361 -29.96 -5.57 29.07
CA LEU A 361 -30.82 -4.75 29.92
C LEU A 361 -30.52 -3.24 29.76
N ALA A 362 -29.24 -2.87 29.67
CA ALA A 362 -28.83 -1.50 29.39
C ALA A 362 -29.40 -1.00 28.05
N GLY A 363 -29.35 -1.85 27.01
CA GLY A 363 -29.90 -1.58 25.68
C GLY A 363 -31.41 -1.24 25.69
N VAL A 364 -32.20 -1.88 26.58
CA VAL A 364 -33.65 -1.60 26.71
C VAL A 364 -33.92 -0.14 27.09
N ILE A 365 -33.05 0.48 27.91
CA ILE A 365 -33.25 1.79 28.53
C ILE A 365 -32.26 2.88 28.07
N ASN A 366 -31.43 2.62 27.05
CA ASN A 366 -30.38 3.55 26.58
C ASN A 366 -30.99 4.71 25.74
N ALA A 367 -31.39 4.46 24.49
CA ALA A 367 -31.84 5.52 23.57
C ALA A 367 -33.32 5.92 23.73
N MET A 368 -34.19 4.96 24.04
CA MET A 368 -35.64 5.16 24.05
C MET A 368 -36.13 6.28 24.98
N PRO A 369 -35.66 6.38 26.25
CA PRO A 369 -36.14 7.45 27.15
C PRO A 369 -35.77 8.85 26.66
N LEU A 370 -34.65 9.00 25.93
CA LEU A 370 -34.21 10.27 25.34
C LEU A 370 -35.07 10.65 24.12
N GLN A 371 -35.37 9.68 23.24
CA GLN A 371 -36.20 9.92 22.05
C GLN A 371 -37.63 10.34 22.41
N ILE A 372 -38.22 9.77 23.46
CA ILE A 372 -39.58 10.12 23.95
C ILE A 372 -39.61 11.53 24.59
N CYS A 373 -38.46 12.10 24.96
CA CYS A 373 -38.39 13.45 25.53
C CYS A 373 -38.63 14.57 24.50
N ILE A 374 -38.36 14.31 23.21
CA ILE A 374 -38.32 15.34 22.16
C ILE A 374 -39.67 16.06 21.94
N PRO A 375 -40.81 15.37 21.79
CA PRO A 375 -42.11 16.05 21.57
C PRO A 375 -42.61 16.87 22.76
N LEU A 376 -41.97 16.74 23.93
CA LEU A 376 -42.32 17.47 25.17
C LEU A 376 -41.54 18.78 25.32
N LEU A 377 -40.33 18.85 24.74
CA LEU A 377 -39.43 20.00 24.81
C LEU A 377 -39.56 20.95 23.61
N VAL A 378 -40.34 20.58 22.59
CA VAL A 378 -40.54 21.39 21.38
C VAL A 378 -42.01 21.81 21.28
N ALA A 379 -42.28 23.09 21.53
CA ALA A 379 -43.64 23.65 21.58
C ALA A 379 -44.43 23.54 20.26
N ASP A 380 -43.72 23.47 19.13
CA ASP A 380 -44.28 23.46 17.77
C ASP A 380 -43.87 22.15 17.07
N GLN A 381 -44.84 21.25 16.90
CA GLN A 381 -44.56 19.92 16.34
C GLN A 381 -44.14 19.96 14.86
N ALA A 382 -44.35 21.08 14.15
CA ALA A 382 -43.85 21.26 12.79
C ALA A 382 -42.33 21.54 12.73
N LYS A 383 -41.65 21.69 13.88
CA LYS A 383 -40.20 21.96 13.97
C LYS A 383 -39.38 20.79 14.55
N ILE A 384 -39.98 19.60 14.66
CA ILE A 384 -39.32 18.42 15.27
C ILE A 384 -38.21 17.83 14.39
N GLY A 385 -38.19 18.12 13.08
CA GLY A 385 -37.21 17.53 12.15
C GLY A 385 -35.73 17.83 12.46
N THR A 386 -35.42 18.90 13.20
CA THR A 386 -34.10 19.55 13.14
C THR A 386 -32.96 19.00 14.05
N ALA A 387 -33.06 17.85 14.73
CA ALA A 387 -31.93 17.36 15.58
C ALA A 387 -31.77 15.84 15.85
N PHE A 388 -30.52 15.33 15.65
CA PHE A 388 -29.73 14.19 16.22
C PHE A 388 -28.25 14.37 15.73
N GLY A 389 -27.17 13.63 16.07
CA GLY A 389 -26.86 12.39 16.85
C GLY A 389 -25.32 12.09 16.78
N MET A 390 -24.86 10.82 16.95
CA MET A 390 -23.53 10.20 16.57
C MET A 390 -22.26 10.05 17.47
N ASP A 391 -21.33 9.16 17.05
CA ASP A 391 -20.05 8.76 17.69
C ASP A 391 -18.97 8.14 16.76
N VAL A 392 -17.66 8.34 17.05
CA VAL A 392 -16.52 7.50 16.53
C VAL A 392 -15.28 7.58 17.47
N VAL A 393 -14.89 6.51 18.20
CA VAL A 393 -13.62 6.49 19.01
C VAL A 393 -12.90 5.11 19.10
N PHE A 394 -13.60 3.98 19.02
CA PHE A 394 -13.11 2.72 19.62
C PHE A 394 -12.00 1.94 18.88
N GLY A 395 -11.84 2.09 17.57
CA GLY A 395 -10.90 1.26 16.78
C GLY A 395 -9.42 1.54 17.05
N ALA A 396 -9.04 2.82 17.18
CA ALA A 396 -7.64 3.24 17.28
C ALA A 396 -6.94 2.82 18.60
N LEU A 397 -7.72 2.50 19.63
CA LEU A 397 -7.21 2.11 20.95
C LEU A 397 -6.84 0.62 21.06
N GLN A 398 -7.31 -0.21 20.12
CA GLN A 398 -6.99 -1.64 20.10
C GLN A 398 -5.58 -1.90 19.56
N ASP A 399 -5.19 -1.19 18.50
CA ASP A 399 -3.89 -1.39 17.81
C ASP A 399 -2.69 -0.84 18.61
N ASP A 400 -2.92 -0.05 19.67
CA ASP A 400 -1.91 0.45 20.62
C ASP A 400 -1.72 -0.48 21.85
N THR A 401 -2.36 -1.66 21.88
CA THR A 401 -2.25 -2.61 23.02
C THR A 401 -1.40 -3.82 22.62
N ASP A 402 -0.29 -4.05 23.33
CA ASP A 402 0.57 -5.21 23.12
C ASP A 402 -0.25 -6.52 23.14
N GLY A 403 -0.12 -7.33 22.09
CA GLY A 403 -0.90 -8.56 21.90
C GLY A 403 -2.35 -8.37 21.43
N GLY A 404 -2.79 -7.15 21.09
CA GLY A 404 -4.11 -6.88 20.52
C GLY A 404 -5.28 -6.91 21.51
N GLY A 405 -4.99 -6.80 22.82
CA GLY A 405 -5.94 -6.90 23.91
C GLY A 405 -6.98 -5.77 23.96
N TYR A 406 -8.14 -6.06 24.56
CA TYR A 406 -9.27 -5.13 24.68
C TYR A 406 -9.23 -4.20 25.91
N GLU A 407 -8.17 -4.28 26.73
CA GLU A 407 -8.15 -3.63 28.05
C GLU A 407 -8.24 -2.09 27.95
N LYS A 408 -7.39 -1.44 27.14
CA LYS A 408 -7.43 0.01 26.89
C LYS A 408 -8.79 0.44 26.30
N VAL A 409 -9.35 -0.36 25.39
CA VAL A 409 -10.64 -0.13 24.72
C VAL A 409 -11.79 -0.08 25.75
N LEU A 410 -11.78 -1.01 26.72
CA LEU A 410 -12.82 -1.11 27.75
C LEU A 410 -12.66 -0.06 28.85
N LEU A 411 -11.43 0.30 29.22
CA LEU A 411 -11.19 1.42 30.14
C LEU A 411 -11.74 2.73 29.57
N VAL A 412 -11.58 2.98 28.27
CA VAL A 412 -12.18 4.13 27.59
C VAL A 412 -13.70 4.01 27.49
N ALA A 413 -14.26 2.83 27.25
CA ALA A 413 -15.71 2.60 27.29
C ALA A 413 -16.30 2.93 28.67
N ILE A 414 -15.64 2.46 29.74
CA ILE A 414 -16.01 2.71 31.14
C ILE A 414 -15.90 4.21 31.45
N GLY A 415 -14.82 4.88 31.01
CA GLY A 415 -14.65 6.33 31.18
C GLY A 415 -15.75 7.16 30.51
N ILE A 416 -16.11 6.84 29.26
CA ILE A 416 -17.20 7.50 28.53
C ILE A 416 -18.54 7.27 29.23
N LYS A 417 -18.83 6.04 29.69
CA LYS A 417 -20.08 5.74 30.42
C LYS A 417 -20.13 6.38 31.81
N ALA A 418 -18.99 6.49 32.52
CA ALA A 418 -18.90 7.19 33.79
C ALA A 418 -19.19 8.70 33.60
N TRP A 419 -18.67 9.32 32.54
CA TRP A 419 -19.00 10.69 32.20
C TRP A 419 -20.49 10.87 31.83
N ALA A 420 -21.05 9.94 31.05
CA ALA A 420 -22.48 9.92 30.71
C ALA A 420 -23.39 9.78 31.95
N PHE A 421 -22.94 9.07 33.00
CA PHE A 421 -23.66 8.99 34.28
C PHE A 421 -23.71 10.34 35.01
N PHE A 422 -22.58 11.04 35.15
CA PHE A 422 -22.56 12.37 35.78
C PHE A 422 -23.38 13.40 34.98
N LEU A 423 -23.33 13.32 33.65
CA LEU A 423 -24.17 14.12 32.78
C LEU A 423 -25.67 13.81 33.01
N ALA A 424 -26.04 12.53 33.15
CA ALA A 424 -27.42 12.13 33.44
C ALA A 424 -27.93 12.63 34.80
N LEU A 425 -27.10 12.62 35.85
CA LEU A 425 -27.44 13.22 37.15
C LEU A 425 -27.68 14.74 37.03
N SER A 426 -26.93 15.43 36.17
CA SER A 426 -27.14 16.87 35.93
C SER A 426 -28.52 17.17 35.32
N TYR A 427 -29.09 16.27 34.51
CA TYR A 427 -30.44 16.44 33.97
C TYR A 427 -31.53 16.30 35.04
N ILE A 428 -31.34 15.42 36.02
CA ILE A 428 -32.29 15.29 37.15
C ILE A 428 -32.31 16.60 37.97
N PHE A 429 -31.14 17.21 38.21
CA PHE A 429 -31.04 18.52 38.84
C PHE A 429 -31.69 19.62 38.00
N VAL A 430 -31.47 19.63 36.68
CA VAL A 430 -32.07 20.59 35.74
C VAL A 430 -33.60 20.48 35.68
N ASP A 431 -34.15 19.27 35.59
CA ASP A 431 -35.60 19.03 35.58
C ASP A 431 -36.27 19.59 36.85
N PHE A 432 -35.63 19.34 38.01
CA PHE A 432 -36.12 19.82 39.30
C PHE A 432 -35.99 21.35 39.45
N ARG A 433 -34.89 21.95 39.00
CA ARG A 433 -34.56 23.36 39.28
C ARG A 433 -35.07 24.35 38.22
N PHE A 434 -35.24 23.93 36.97
CA PHE A 434 -35.54 24.81 35.85
C PHE A 434 -36.74 24.38 34.99
N LEU A 435 -37.01 23.07 34.82
CA LEU A 435 -38.09 22.59 33.94
C LEU A 435 -39.41 22.27 34.66
N GLY A 436 -39.49 22.54 35.96
CA GLY A 436 -40.70 22.31 36.75
C GLY A 436 -41.13 20.84 36.76
N LYS A 437 -40.16 19.91 36.84
CA LYS A 437 -40.34 18.45 36.94
C LYS A 437 -41.01 17.75 35.75
N GLY A 438 -41.20 18.44 34.61
CA GLY A 438 -41.98 17.92 33.49
C GLY A 438 -41.45 16.61 32.90
N MET A 439 -40.14 16.35 33.00
CA MET A 439 -39.54 15.10 32.51
C MET A 439 -39.78 13.92 33.45
N THR A 440 -40.04 14.22 34.72
CA THR A 440 -40.39 13.25 35.78
C THR A 440 -41.90 12.96 35.86
N MET A 441 -42.78 13.88 35.44
CA MET A 441 -44.26 13.74 35.55
C MET A 441 -44.85 12.49 34.86
N THR A 442 -45.88 11.92 35.49
CA THR A 442 -46.74 10.82 34.98
C THR A 442 -47.70 11.30 33.89
N LEU A 443 -48.31 10.37 33.13
CA LEU A 443 -49.31 10.70 32.10
C LEU A 443 -50.46 11.57 32.63
N LYS A 444 -51.10 11.15 33.74
CA LYS A 444 -52.23 11.89 34.34
C LYS A 444 -51.87 13.30 34.78
N GLN A 445 -50.66 13.48 35.34
CA GLN A 445 -50.18 14.81 35.75
C GLN A 445 -49.91 15.72 34.55
N ARG A 446 -49.54 15.15 33.40
CA ARG A 446 -49.31 15.88 32.15
C ARG A 446 -50.62 16.28 31.49
N GLU A 447 -51.57 15.36 31.35
CA GLU A 447 -52.89 15.65 30.81
C GLU A 447 -53.59 16.77 31.61
N ALA A 448 -53.45 16.75 32.95
CA ALA A 448 -53.93 17.83 33.81
C ALA A 448 -53.21 19.18 33.58
N ARG A 449 -51.87 19.18 33.44
CA ARG A 449 -51.08 20.40 33.19
C ARG A 449 -51.31 20.96 31.78
N GLU A 450 -51.42 20.11 30.76
CA GLU A 450 -51.70 20.55 29.38
C GLU A 450 -53.09 21.20 29.25
N ALA A 451 -54.06 20.82 30.07
CA ALA A 451 -55.37 21.47 30.13
C ALA A 451 -55.36 22.87 30.78
N GLU A 452 -54.30 23.24 31.52
CA GLU A 452 -54.16 24.55 32.18
C GLU A 452 -53.29 25.55 31.37
N ILE A 453 -52.58 25.10 30.33
CA ILE A 453 -51.64 25.95 29.57
C ILE A 453 -52.37 26.72 28.46
N VAL A 454 -52.61 28.02 28.71
CA VAL A 454 -53.18 28.97 27.72
C VAL A 454 -52.10 29.53 26.77
N ASP A 455 -50.86 29.69 27.24
CA ASP A 455 -49.70 30.11 26.44
C ASP A 455 -48.53 29.13 26.61
N ARG A 456 -48.21 28.41 25.52
CA ARG A 456 -47.12 27.42 25.49
C ARG A 456 -45.72 28.03 25.45
N ASP A 457 -45.55 29.30 25.08
CA ASP A 457 -44.24 29.97 25.14
C ASP A 457 -43.88 30.46 26.57
N ALA A 458 -44.86 30.46 27.49
CA ALA A 458 -44.67 30.83 28.89
C ALA A 458 -44.37 29.65 29.85
N ASP A 459 -44.79 28.41 29.55
CA ASP A 459 -44.57 27.24 30.43
C ASP A 459 -43.08 26.89 30.56
N PRO A 460 -42.52 26.68 31.78
CA PRO A 460 -41.09 26.37 32.01
C PRO A 460 -40.48 25.22 31.20
N LEU A 461 -41.28 24.27 30.71
CA LEU A 461 -40.84 23.10 29.93
C LEU A 461 -40.52 23.47 28.47
N THR A 462 -41.34 24.35 27.90
CA THR A 462 -41.28 24.82 26.51
C THR A 462 -40.74 26.24 26.38
N LYS A 463 -40.54 26.93 27.52
CA LYS A 463 -40.17 28.34 27.64
C LYS A 463 -38.97 28.68 26.77
N ARG A 464 -39.25 29.46 25.72
CA ARG A 464 -38.22 30.17 24.96
C ARG A 464 -37.70 31.33 25.82
N THR A 465 -36.48 31.80 25.53
CA THR A 465 -35.76 32.96 26.13
C THR A 465 -34.96 32.74 27.43
N SER A 466 -33.72 33.28 27.43
CA SER A 466 -33.42 34.54 28.15
C SER A 466 -31.91 34.86 28.26
N LYS A 467 -31.01 33.88 28.13
CA LYS A 467 -29.55 34.10 28.22
C LYS A 467 -28.79 33.44 27.06
N PRO A 468 -28.35 34.19 26.03
CA PRO A 468 -27.72 33.62 24.83
C PRO A 468 -26.41 32.87 25.12
N TRP A 469 -25.69 33.23 26.19
CA TRP A 469 -24.41 32.59 26.55
C TRP A 469 -24.55 31.09 26.86
N PHE A 470 -25.68 30.63 27.44
CA PHE A 470 -25.85 29.21 27.78
C PHE A 470 -26.07 28.36 26.52
N THR A 471 -26.85 28.88 25.58
CA THR A 471 -27.02 28.32 24.23
C THR A 471 -25.69 28.33 23.47
N ILE A 472 -24.93 29.43 23.50
CA ILE A 472 -23.62 29.51 22.85
C ILE A 472 -22.62 28.51 23.47
N MET A 473 -22.62 28.35 24.80
CA MET A 473 -21.73 27.41 25.49
C MET A 473 -22.06 25.95 25.16
N THR A 474 -23.34 25.58 25.13
CA THR A 474 -23.78 24.23 24.72
C THR A 474 -23.52 23.97 23.23
N PHE A 475 -23.74 24.96 22.37
CA PHE A 475 -23.44 24.85 20.94
C PHE A 475 -21.93 24.77 20.67
N GLY A 476 -21.12 25.54 21.42
CA GLY A 476 -19.66 25.46 21.39
C GLY A 476 -19.11 24.12 21.87
N LEU A 477 -19.70 23.54 22.91
CA LEU A 477 -19.35 22.18 23.38
C LEU A 477 -19.73 21.11 22.34
N LEU A 478 -20.93 21.21 21.74
CA LEU A 478 -21.37 20.30 20.68
C LEU A 478 -20.44 20.39 19.45
N ILE A 479 -20.13 21.61 18.99
CA ILE A 479 -19.17 21.84 17.91
C ILE A 479 -17.78 21.30 18.28
N ALA A 480 -17.30 21.49 19.52
CA ALA A 480 -16.00 20.97 19.94
C ALA A 480 -15.96 19.44 19.93
N ILE A 481 -17.01 18.76 20.40
CA ILE A 481 -17.12 17.29 20.35
C ILE A 481 -17.14 16.80 18.90
N ILE A 482 -17.98 17.42 18.04
CA ILE A 482 -18.08 17.06 16.62
C ILE A 482 -16.75 17.34 15.90
N ALA A 483 -16.14 18.51 16.10
CA ALA A 483 -14.86 18.87 15.49
C ALA A 483 -13.72 17.98 15.97
N SER A 484 -13.73 17.55 17.24
CA SER A 484 -12.74 16.59 17.75
C SER A 484 -12.95 15.20 17.12
N ALA A 485 -14.20 14.72 17.01
CA ALA A 485 -14.51 13.46 16.34
C ALA A 485 -14.14 13.49 14.85
N TRP A 486 -14.44 14.59 14.15
CA TRP A 486 -14.03 14.81 12.75
C TRP A 486 -12.52 14.95 12.60
N ALA A 487 -11.83 15.63 13.53
CA ALA A 487 -10.37 15.73 13.51
C ALA A 487 -9.72 14.37 13.75
N VAL A 488 -10.24 13.54 14.66
CA VAL A 488 -9.77 12.16 14.86
C VAL A 488 -10.05 11.31 13.62
N PHE A 489 -11.29 11.30 13.11
CA PHE A 489 -11.66 10.54 11.90
C PHE A 489 -10.80 10.94 10.68
N LEU A 490 -10.68 12.24 10.39
CA LEU A 490 -9.88 12.74 9.27
C LEU A 490 -8.37 12.58 9.49
N SER A 491 -7.87 12.70 10.73
CA SER A 491 -6.47 12.40 11.06
C SER A 491 -6.16 10.92 10.84
N SER A 492 -7.06 10.01 11.26
CA SER A 492 -6.95 8.58 10.96
C SER A 492 -7.01 8.30 9.46
N THR A 493 -7.89 8.95 8.68
CA THR A 493 -7.90 8.72 7.21
C THR A 493 -6.70 9.35 6.49
N ASN A 494 -6.17 10.48 6.97
CA ASN A 494 -5.06 11.21 6.32
C ASN A 494 -3.68 10.65 6.71
N ASN A 495 -3.45 10.27 7.97
CA ASN A 495 -2.21 9.59 8.38
C ASN A 495 -2.10 8.21 7.74
N MET A 496 -3.22 7.57 7.37
CA MET A 496 -3.22 6.34 6.57
C MET A 496 -2.99 6.55 5.06
N ALA A 497 -2.73 7.77 4.61
CA ALA A 497 -2.10 8.01 3.31
C ALA A 497 -0.57 7.88 3.36
N SER A 498 0.04 7.79 4.55
CA SER A 498 1.51 7.75 4.74
C SER A 498 2.01 6.56 5.57
N SER A 499 1.31 5.41 5.53
CA SER A 499 1.77 4.18 6.20
C SER A 499 1.62 2.91 5.36
N ALA A 500 1.84 2.99 4.05
CA ALA A 500 2.60 1.91 3.43
C ALA A 500 3.98 1.93 4.10
N LYS A 501 4.41 0.84 4.74
CA LYS A 501 5.78 0.76 5.25
C LYS A 501 6.71 1.05 4.07
N ARG A 502 7.73 1.89 4.27
CA ARG A 502 8.75 2.10 3.24
C ARG A 502 9.37 0.75 2.90
N PRO A 503 9.58 0.41 1.62
CA PRO A 503 10.09 -0.90 1.26
C PRO A 503 11.54 -1.07 1.72
N ASN A 504 11.92 -2.30 2.03
CA ASN A 504 13.32 -2.65 2.10
C ASN A 504 13.88 -2.80 0.69
N PHE A 505 15.20 -2.76 0.57
CA PHE A 505 15.92 -2.95 -0.69
C PHE A 505 16.96 -4.06 -0.51
N LEU A 506 16.96 -5.04 -1.41
CA LEU A 506 18.00 -6.07 -1.50
C LEU A 506 18.56 -6.08 -2.91
N ILE A 507 19.78 -5.58 -3.06
CA ILE A 507 20.49 -5.54 -4.34
C ILE A 507 21.58 -6.61 -4.32
N ILE A 508 21.38 -7.66 -5.12
CA ILE A 508 22.28 -8.81 -5.27
C ILE A 508 23.04 -8.68 -6.57
N VAL A 509 24.37 -8.69 -6.50
CA VAL A 509 25.25 -8.56 -7.66
C VAL A 509 26.14 -9.79 -7.76
N ALA A 510 26.01 -10.52 -8.87
CA ALA A 510 26.97 -11.52 -9.32
C ALA A 510 28.12 -10.85 -10.10
N ASP A 511 29.27 -11.52 -10.15
CA ASP A 511 30.53 -10.98 -10.68
C ASP A 511 30.97 -11.82 -11.87
N ASP A 512 30.97 -11.25 -13.09
CA ASP A 512 31.19 -11.96 -14.37
C ASP A 512 30.19 -13.08 -14.74
N LEU A 513 28.97 -13.05 -14.19
CA LEU A 513 27.92 -13.98 -14.58
C LEU A 513 27.40 -13.68 -15.99
N GLY A 514 27.33 -14.68 -16.86
CA GLY A 514 26.84 -14.51 -18.23
C GLY A 514 25.32 -14.47 -18.35
N PHE A 515 24.85 -13.89 -19.47
CA PHE A 515 23.43 -13.60 -19.71
C PHE A 515 22.51 -14.83 -19.60
N SER A 516 22.96 -16.00 -20.07
CA SER A 516 22.15 -17.22 -20.03
C SER A 516 22.49 -18.21 -18.91
N ASP A 517 23.31 -17.84 -17.92
CA ASP A 517 23.86 -18.79 -16.94
C ASP A 517 22.92 -19.18 -15.79
N THR A 518 21.74 -18.58 -15.70
CA THR A 518 20.72 -18.94 -14.70
C THR A 518 19.47 -19.55 -15.36
N GLY A 519 18.77 -20.42 -14.64
CA GLY A 519 17.53 -21.09 -15.06
C GLY A 519 16.47 -20.14 -15.64
N PRO A 520 16.23 -18.95 -15.02
CA PRO A 520 15.34 -17.93 -15.57
C PRO A 520 15.71 -17.44 -16.99
N TYR A 521 16.97 -17.62 -17.37
CA TYR A 521 17.57 -17.28 -18.67
C TYR A 521 17.98 -18.52 -19.50
N GLY A 522 17.44 -19.70 -19.19
CA GLY A 522 17.58 -20.90 -20.02
C GLY A 522 18.83 -21.75 -19.75
N SER A 523 19.44 -21.62 -18.58
CA SER A 523 20.60 -22.43 -18.16
C SER A 523 20.25 -23.86 -17.77
N GLU A 524 21.23 -24.76 -17.91
CA GLU A 524 21.27 -26.07 -17.25
C GLU A 524 21.83 -26.02 -15.81
N ILE A 525 22.42 -24.89 -15.39
CA ILE A 525 22.98 -24.73 -14.04
C ILE A 525 21.83 -24.64 -13.03
N SER A 526 21.90 -25.44 -11.98
CA SER A 526 20.89 -25.49 -10.91
C SER A 526 20.81 -24.15 -10.17
N THR A 527 19.76 -23.37 -10.45
CA THR A 527 19.53 -22.05 -9.84
C THR A 527 18.08 -21.84 -9.36
N PRO A 528 17.55 -22.76 -8.51
CA PRO A 528 16.15 -22.74 -8.08
C PRO A 528 15.72 -21.51 -7.27
N ALA A 529 16.62 -20.82 -6.56
CA ALA A 529 16.27 -19.60 -5.83
C ALA A 529 15.98 -18.44 -6.80
N LEU A 530 16.77 -18.34 -7.88
CA LEU A 530 16.53 -17.39 -8.96
C LEU A 530 15.34 -17.78 -9.84
N ASP A 531 15.07 -19.07 -10.03
CA ASP A 531 13.81 -19.55 -10.64
C ASP A 531 12.58 -19.07 -9.84
N ARG A 532 12.61 -19.22 -8.50
CA ARG A 532 11.56 -18.67 -7.60
C ARG A 532 11.47 -17.14 -7.75
N LEU A 533 12.59 -16.43 -7.70
CA LEU A 533 12.63 -14.96 -7.80
C LEU A 533 12.07 -14.44 -9.14
N ALA A 534 12.36 -15.13 -10.24
CA ALA A 534 11.90 -14.76 -11.58
C ALA A 534 10.44 -15.11 -11.84
N LYS A 535 9.94 -16.21 -11.25
CA LYS A 535 8.53 -16.59 -11.31
C LYS A 535 7.63 -15.51 -10.71
N ASP A 536 8.06 -14.95 -9.58
CA ASP A 536 7.34 -13.91 -8.84
C ASP A 536 7.89 -12.50 -9.14
N GLY A 537 8.56 -12.32 -10.28
CA GLY A 537 9.23 -11.08 -10.67
C GLY A 537 9.22 -10.79 -12.17
N VAL A 538 10.07 -9.87 -12.59
CA VAL A 538 10.25 -9.42 -13.98
C VAL A 538 11.69 -9.68 -14.41
N ARG A 539 11.88 -10.47 -15.48
CA ARG A 539 13.19 -10.65 -16.13
C ARG A 539 13.44 -9.53 -17.14
N MET A 540 14.54 -8.81 -17.04
CA MET A 540 14.90 -7.75 -17.99
C MET A 540 15.94 -8.25 -19.00
N THR A 541 15.57 -8.34 -20.28
CA THR A 541 16.48 -8.84 -21.33
C THR A 541 17.36 -7.74 -21.95
N ASP A 542 16.98 -6.47 -21.79
CA ASP A 542 17.65 -5.29 -22.36
C ASP A 542 18.19 -4.36 -21.24
N PHE A 543 18.61 -4.96 -20.12
CA PHE A 543 19.26 -4.29 -18.99
C PHE A 543 20.78 -4.17 -19.20
N HIS A 544 21.32 -2.97 -19.00
CA HIS A 544 22.71 -2.63 -19.33
C HIS A 544 23.55 -2.18 -18.14
N THR A 545 24.80 -2.65 -18.12
CA THR A 545 25.86 -2.26 -17.18
C THR A 545 26.95 -1.47 -17.92
N ALA A 546 28.07 -1.18 -17.25
CA ALA A 546 29.32 -0.88 -17.94
C ALA A 546 29.98 -2.18 -18.44
N PRO A 547 31.02 -2.10 -19.28
CA PRO A 547 31.77 -3.27 -19.74
C PRO A 547 32.56 -4.02 -18.64
N ALA A 548 32.68 -3.47 -17.43
CA ALA A 548 33.46 -4.05 -16.34
C ALA A 548 32.97 -3.64 -14.94
N CYS A 549 33.33 -4.48 -13.97
CA CYS A 549 32.90 -4.47 -12.57
C CYS A 549 32.99 -3.12 -11.84
N SER A 550 34.19 -2.52 -11.65
CA SER A 550 34.31 -1.25 -10.91
C SER A 550 33.57 -0.07 -11.57
N PRO A 551 33.62 0.14 -12.90
CA PRO A 551 32.72 1.05 -13.60
C PRO A 551 31.23 0.83 -13.31
N THR A 552 30.73 -0.40 -13.43
CA THR A 552 29.31 -0.71 -13.15
C THR A 552 28.93 -0.43 -11.71
N ARG A 553 29.77 -0.84 -10.75
CA ARG A 553 29.53 -0.63 -9.31
C ARG A 553 29.52 0.87 -8.98
N ALA A 554 30.32 1.67 -9.69
CA ALA A 554 30.29 3.12 -9.54
C ALA A 554 29.00 3.75 -10.07
N MET A 555 28.50 3.25 -11.22
CA MET A 555 27.21 3.67 -11.78
C MET A 555 26.03 3.27 -10.90
N LEU A 556 26.01 2.03 -10.39
CA LEU A 556 25.02 1.51 -9.44
C LEU A 556 24.90 2.42 -8.21
N MET A 557 26.04 2.76 -7.60
CA MET A 557 26.08 3.53 -6.36
C MET A 557 25.73 5.01 -6.58
N SER A 558 25.86 5.55 -7.79
CA SER A 558 25.73 7.00 -8.05
C SER A 558 24.57 7.41 -8.95
N GLY A 559 23.93 6.47 -9.65
CA GLY A 559 22.88 6.75 -10.63
C GLY A 559 23.37 7.57 -11.84
N THR A 560 24.68 7.68 -12.05
CA THR A 560 25.31 8.46 -13.12
C THR A 560 26.47 7.67 -13.74
N ASP A 561 27.12 8.24 -14.74
CA ASP A 561 28.15 7.54 -15.53
C ASP A 561 29.46 7.29 -14.75
N ASN A 562 30.18 6.21 -15.07
CA ASN A 562 31.40 5.81 -14.38
C ASN A 562 32.54 6.86 -14.47
N HIS A 563 32.62 7.59 -15.59
CA HIS A 563 33.57 8.69 -15.79
C HIS A 563 33.25 9.89 -14.88
N VAL A 564 31.99 10.08 -14.50
CA VAL A 564 31.61 11.10 -13.51
C VAL A 564 31.95 10.60 -12.09
N ALA A 565 31.62 9.34 -11.81
CA ALA A 565 31.68 8.71 -10.48
C ALA A 565 33.09 8.29 -10.00
N GLY A 566 34.11 8.38 -10.85
CA GLY A 566 35.53 8.24 -10.47
C GLY A 566 36.25 6.97 -10.93
N LEU A 567 35.52 6.13 -11.67
CA LEU A 567 35.98 4.90 -12.29
C LEU A 567 35.82 5.00 -13.82
N GLY A 568 36.22 6.12 -14.42
CA GLY A 568 36.27 6.29 -15.88
C GLY A 568 37.11 5.20 -16.57
N GLN A 569 38.10 4.66 -15.87
CA GLN A 569 38.71 3.38 -16.19
C GLN A 569 38.83 2.56 -14.90
N MET A 570 39.15 1.27 -15.01
CA MET A 570 39.46 0.43 -13.84
C MET A 570 40.70 0.96 -13.10
N ALA A 571 40.67 0.95 -11.76
CA ALA A 571 41.77 1.46 -10.93
C ALA A 571 43.11 0.76 -11.22
N GLU A 572 43.07 -0.54 -11.53
CA GLU A 572 44.21 -1.37 -11.92
C GLU A 572 44.82 -0.92 -13.26
N PHE A 573 43.97 -0.61 -14.24
CA PHE A 573 44.40 -0.08 -15.54
C PHE A 573 45.03 1.32 -15.40
N MET A 574 44.41 2.18 -14.58
CA MET A 574 44.93 3.51 -14.29
C MET A 574 46.24 3.47 -13.50
N ALA A 575 46.41 2.54 -12.56
CA ALA A 575 47.66 2.36 -11.82
C ALA A 575 48.85 2.05 -12.74
N THR A 576 48.67 1.17 -13.73
CA THR A 576 49.73 0.87 -14.72
C THR A 576 49.98 2.00 -15.73
N ASN A 577 49.04 2.95 -15.83
CA ASN A 577 49.11 4.12 -16.72
C ASN A 577 49.08 5.45 -15.96
N ALA A 578 49.55 5.48 -14.71
CA ALA A 578 49.27 6.57 -13.76
C ALA A 578 49.60 7.97 -14.29
N GLN A 579 50.66 8.12 -15.10
CA GLN A 579 51.06 9.40 -15.67
C GLN A 579 50.04 10.01 -16.64
N ALA A 580 49.15 9.21 -17.23
CA ALA A 580 48.10 9.66 -18.15
C ALA A 580 46.79 10.03 -17.46
N PHE A 581 46.45 9.34 -16.35
CA PHE A 581 45.17 9.52 -15.66
C PHE A 581 45.25 10.44 -14.43
N LYS A 582 46.45 10.63 -13.87
CA LYS A 582 46.65 11.41 -12.64
C LYS A 582 46.19 12.86 -12.79
N GLY A 583 45.21 13.24 -11.97
CA GLY A 583 44.68 14.61 -11.89
C GLY A 583 43.51 14.89 -12.82
N HIS A 584 43.10 13.94 -13.67
CA HIS A 584 41.89 14.06 -14.47
C HIS A 584 40.64 13.78 -13.60
N PRO A 585 39.68 14.72 -13.53
CA PRO A 585 38.39 14.45 -12.89
C PRO A 585 37.74 13.23 -13.52
N GLY A 586 37.41 12.23 -12.70
CA GLY A 586 36.70 11.02 -13.14
C GLY A 586 37.55 9.77 -13.17
N TYR A 587 38.86 9.95 -13.02
CA TYR A 587 39.87 8.91 -13.13
C TYR A 587 40.64 8.79 -11.81
N GLU A 588 39.93 8.98 -10.70
CA GLU A 588 40.48 8.94 -9.35
C GLU A 588 40.86 7.51 -8.89
N GLY A 589 40.20 6.48 -9.43
CA GLY A 589 40.45 5.08 -9.07
C GLY A 589 39.69 4.61 -7.84
N TYR A 590 38.67 5.36 -7.43
CA TYR A 590 37.76 5.05 -6.32
C TYR A 590 36.46 5.83 -6.54
N LEU A 591 35.35 5.39 -5.93
CA LEU A 591 34.08 6.11 -5.97
C LEU A 591 34.32 7.48 -5.34
N ASN A 592 34.27 8.53 -6.14
CA ASN A 592 34.67 9.85 -5.69
C ASN A 592 33.56 10.57 -4.91
N PHE A 593 33.86 11.78 -4.47
CA PHE A 593 32.94 12.61 -3.67
C PHE A 593 32.16 13.64 -4.50
N ARG A 594 32.27 13.64 -5.84
CA ARG A 594 31.41 14.41 -6.76
C ARG A 594 30.06 13.73 -7.02
N ILE A 595 29.72 12.69 -6.27
CA ILE A 595 28.41 12.03 -6.29
C ILE A 595 27.90 11.88 -4.84
N ALA A 596 26.60 11.73 -4.67
CA ALA A 596 26.00 11.20 -3.44
C ALA A 596 25.70 9.72 -3.67
N ALA A 597 26.27 8.83 -2.86
CA ALA A 597 26.04 7.40 -3.05
C ALA A 597 24.64 7.02 -2.54
N LEU A 598 23.95 6.10 -3.21
CA LEU A 598 22.66 5.52 -2.77
C LEU A 598 22.63 5.19 -1.26
N PRO A 599 23.60 4.44 -0.69
CA PRO A 599 23.68 4.24 0.76
C PRO A 599 23.81 5.52 1.60
N GLU A 600 24.59 6.53 1.17
CA GLU A 600 24.65 7.82 1.91
C GLU A 600 23.28 8.51 1.95
N ILE A 601 22.53 8.49 0.84
CA ILE A 601 21.21 9.12 0.72
C ILE A 601 20.17 8.37 1.55
N LEU A 602 20.15 7.03 1.49
CA LEU A 602 19.23 6.21 2.27
C LEU A 602 19.54 6.24 3.77
N GLN A 603 20.81 6.29 4.16
CA GLN A 603 21.24 6.48 5.56
C GLN A 603 20.72 7.82 6.11
N ASP A 604 20.88 8.93 5.38
CA ASP A 604 20.32 10.23 5.77
C ASP A 604 18.77 10.24 5.80
N ALA A 605 18.13 9.33 5.06
CA ALA A 605 16.68 9.09 5.11
C ALA A 605 16.24 8.09 6.19
N GLY A 606 17.14 7.63 7.06
CA GLY A 606 16.82 6.71 8.17
C GLY A 606 16.58 5.27 7.75
N TYR A 607 17.34 4.76 6.79
CA TYR A 607 17.46 3.33 6.49
C TYR A 607 18.65 2.70 7.23
N PHE A 608 18.49 1.44 7.64
CA PHE A 608 19.62 0.61 8.04
C PHE A 608 20.37 0.13 6.79
N THR A 609 21.58 0.62 6.55
CA THR A 609 22.38 0.28 5.37
C THR A 609 23.41 -0.82 5.69
N ALA A 610 23.30 -1.96 5.02
CA ALA A 610 24.15 -3.13 5.20
C ALA A 610 24.81 -3.57 3.88
N MET A 611 26.10 -3.91 3.92
CA MET A 611 26.83 -4.50 2.79
C MET A 611 27.55 -5.78 3.20
N SER A 612 27.53 -6.80 2.34
CA SER A 612 28.54 -7.85 2.38
C SER A 612 29.00 -8.22 0.97
N GLY A 613 30.31 -8.19 0.71
CA GLY A 613 30.84 -8.59 -0.60
C GLY A 613 32.05 -7.85 -1.14
N LYS A 614 32.26 -7.95 -2.46
CA LYS A 614 33.23 -7.19 -3.24
C LYS A 614 32.83 -5.71 -3.33
N TRP A 615 33.72 -4.83 -2.88
CA TRP A 615 33.55 -3.39 -3.00
C TRP A 615 34.04 -2.86 -4.34
N HIS A 616 35.33 -3.03 -4.65
CA HIS A 616 35.98 -2.57 -5.88
C HIS A 616 35.88 -1.06 -6.17
N LEU A 617 35.51 -0.26 -5.17
CA LEU A 617 35.28 1.19 -5.29
C LEU A 617 36.26 2.02 -4.44
N GLY A 618 37.33 1.40 -3.94
CA GLY A 618 38.41 2.07 -3.22
C GLY A 618 39.12 1.12 -2.26
N LEU A 619 40.44 1.27 -2.13
CA LEU A 619 41.30 0.39 -1.31
C LEU A 619 41.70 0.99 0.04
N LYS A 620 41.17 2.18 0.40
CA LYS A 620 41.57 2.93 1.59
C LYS A 620 40.39 3.13 2.55
N PRO A 621 40.63 3.32 3.87
CA PRO A 621 39.56 3.56 4.85
C PRO A 621 38.64 4.73 4.49
N GLU A 622 39.19 5.83 3.96
CA GLU A 622 38.40 7.00 3.53
C GLU A 622 37.49 6.75 2.31
N HIS A 623 37.68 5.63 1.59
CA HIS A 623 36.89 5.22 0.42
C HIS A 623 36.12 3.90 0.66
N SER A 624 36.08 3.43 1.91
CA SER A 624 35.44 2.19 2.33
C SER A 624 33.90 2.23 2.24
N PRO A 625 33.21 1.09 2.28
CA PRO A 625 31.74 1.06 2.35
C PRO A 625 31.19 1.90 3.51
N SER A 626 31.80 1.86 4.70
CA SER A 626 31.33 2.65 5.85
C SER A 626 31.55 4.15 5.68
N ALA A 627 32.68 4.57 5.10
CA ALA A 627 32.89 5.95 4.68
C ALA A 627 31.89 6.41 3.59
N ARG A 628 31.30 5.47 2.85
CA ARG A 628 30.31 5.70 1.79
C ARG A 628 28.88 5.31 2.18
N GLY A 629 28.56 5.35 3.47
CA GLY A 629 27.17 5.35 3.96
C GLY A 629 26.58 3.99 4.33
N PHE A 630 27.38 2.93 4.39
CA PHE A 630 26.96 1.65 4.98
C PHE A 630 27.19 1.64 6.50
N THR A 631 26.12 1.54 7.28
CA THR A 631 26.15 1.43 8.75
C THR A 631 26.78 0.11 9.19
N LYS A 632 26.52 -0.98 8.45
CA LYS A 632 27.21 -2.26 8.61
C LYS A 632 27.84 -2.72 7.32
N SER A 633 29.10 -3.16 7.37
CA SER A 633 29.79 -3.62 6.18
C SER A 633 30.88 -4.63 6.49
N VAL A 634 30.99 -5.67 5.66
CA VAL A 634 32.23 -6.44 5.50
C VAL A 634 32.53 -6.57 4.02
N ALA A 635 33.77 -6.27 3.64
CA ALA A 635 34.14 -6.20 2.23
C ALA A 635 35.53 -6.70 1.91
N LEU A 636 35.62 -7.38 0.77
CA LEU A 636 36.85 -7.48 -0.02
C LEU A 636 36.96 -6.19 -0.84
N LEU A 637 37.99 -5.39 -0.60
CA LEU A 637 38.20 -4.11 -1.29
C LEU A 637 38.61 -4.22 -2.78
N PRO A 638 39.52 -5.14 -3.21
CA PRO A 638 39.96 -5.25 -4.60
C PRO A 638 38.93 -5.90 -5.53
N GLY A 639 39.26 -5.93 -6.82
CA GLY A 639 38.40 -6.50 -7.86
C GLY A 639 38.28 -8.03 -7.88
N ALA A 640 39.17 -8.77 -7.23
CA ALA A 640 39.15 -10.22 -7.15
C ALA A 640 39.92 -10.70 -5.91
N GLY A 641 39.79 -11.98 -5.57
CA GLY A 641 40.54 -12.64 -4.51
C GLY A 641 40.26 -14.14 -4.48
N ASN A 642 41.10 -14.91 -3.80
CA ASN A 642 40.91 -16.36 -3.67
C ASN A 642 39.64 -16.69 -2.87
N HIS A 643 38.76 -17.52 -3.42
CA HIS A 643 37.46 -17.82 -2.81
C HIS A 643 37.56 -18.65 -1.54
N PHE A 644 38.70 -19.29 -1.30
CA PHE A 644 39.03 -20.07 -0.10
C PHE A 644 40.09 -19.40 0.79
N ASN A 645 40.39 -18.10 0.60
CA ASN A 645 41.40 -17.35 1.37
C ASN A 645 42.83 -17.97 1.30
N TYR A 646 43.11 -18.77 0.27
CA TYR A 646 44.45 -19.26 -0.02
C TYR A 646 45.25 -18.20 -0.78
N GLU A 647 46.37 -17.80 -0.19
CA GLU A 647 47.34 -16.86 -0.78
C GLU A 647 48.72 -17.38 -0.36
N PRO A 648 49.60 -17.72 -1.32
CA PRO A 648 50.91 -18.30 -1.05
C PRO A 648 51.89 -17.25 -0.50
N ASP A 649 53.00 -17.71 0.08
CA ASP A 649 54.11 -16.84 0.50
C ASP A 649 54.84 -16.29 -0.73
N PHE A 650 54.32 -15.19 -1.26
CA PHE A 650 54.91 -14.45 -2.37
C PHE A 650 56.26 -13.83 -1.98
N ASP A 651 57.31 -14.18 -2.72
CA ASP A 651 58.61 -13.51 -2.66
C ASP A 651 58.44 -11.98 -2.80
N PRO A 652 58.90 -11.17 -1.82
CA PRO A 652 58.77 -9.72 -1.85
C PRO A 652 59.63 -9.05 -2.93
N ASP A 653 60.68 -9.70 -3.43
CA ASP A 653 61.55 -9.18 -4.49
C ASP A 653 60.93 -9.39 -5.89
N LEU A 654 59.86 -10.18 -6.00
CA LEU A 654 59.13 -10.45 -7.24
C LEU A 654 57.80 -9.68 -7.32
N ASN A 655 57.56 -9.02 -8.47
CA ASN A 655 56.37 -8.20 -8.70
C ASN A 655 55.14 -9.04 -9.10
N TYR A 656 54.57 -9.75 -8.12
CA TYR A 656 53.33 -10.50 -8.27
C TYR A 656 52.09 -9.59 -8.44
N PRO A 657 51.09 -9.97 -9.25
CA PRO A 657 49.89 -9.17 -9.47
C PRO A 657 49.09 -8.89 -8.19
N SER A 658 48.59 -7.66 -8.04
CA SER A 658 47.86 -7.23 -6.84
C SER A 658 46.57 -8.01 -6.58
N PHE A 659 45.89 -8.52 -7.62
CA PHE A 659 44.68 -9.33 -7.49
C PHE A 659 44.92 -10.74 -6.91
N MET A 660 46.18 -11.18 -6.81
CA MET A 660 46.53 -12.42 -6.12
C MET A 660 46.79 -12.20 -4.62
N LYS A 661 46.85 -10.95 -4.16
CA LYS A 661 47.14 -10.57 -2.78
C LYS A 661 45.90 -10.02 -2.10
N SER A 662 45.68 -10.40 -0.85
CA SER A 662 44.50 -9.98 -0.06
C SER A 662 44.82 -9.52 1.36
N GLU A 663 46.08 -9.64 1.79
CA GLU A 663 46.55 -9.11 3.07
C GLU A 663 46.39 -7.57 3.13
N GLY A 664 45.77 -7.08 4.20
CA GLY A 664 45.44 -5.66 4.37
C GLY A 664 44.30 -5.12 3.48
N LEU A 665 43.64 -5.97 2.69
CA LEU A 665 42.62 -5.60 1.69
C LEU A 665 41.20 -6.08 2.03
N TRP A 666 41.02 -6.62 3.23
CA TRP A 666 39.73 -6.92 3.84
C TRP A 666 39.37 -5.84 4.88
N MET A 667 38.10 -5.46 4.93
CA MET A 667 37.63 -4.41 5.84
C MET A 667 36.24 -4.70 6.40
N GLU A 668 36.06 -4.39 7.68
CA GLU A 668 34.78 -4.50 8.39
C GLU A 668 34.50 -3.21 9.16
N ASP A 669 33.33 -2.60 8.95
CA ASP A 669 32.89 -1.33 9.56
C ASP A 669 33.94 -0.20 9.50
N GLY A 670 34.83 -0.21 8.48
CA GLY A 670 35.92 0.75 8.29
C GLY A 670 37.28 0.35 8.88
N ARG A 671 37.34 -0.75 9.65
CA ARG A 671 38.56 -1.34 10.21
C ARG A 671 39.11 -2.40 9.27
N VAL A 672 40.41 -2.32 8.93
CA VAL A 672 41.11 -3.40 8.22
C VAL A 672 41.12 -4.65 9.10
N ILE A 673 40.74 -5.80 8.55
CA ILE A 673 40.74 -7.10 9.25
C ILE A 673 41.89 -7.98 8.77
N ASP A 674 42.50 -8.74 9.67
CA ASP A 674 43.55 -9.70 9.33
C ASP A 674 42.93 -10.99 8.77
N ARG A 675 43.15 -11.23 7.48
CA ARG A 675 42.64 -12.43 6.78
C ARG A 675 43.14 -13.76 7.35
N LYS A 676 44.26 -13.78 8.08
CA LYS A 676 44.88 -15.01 8.63
C LYS A 676 44.31 -15.39 9.99
N SER A 677 43.80 -14.41 10.76
CA SER A 677 43.33 -14.62 12.14
C SER A 677 41.85 -14.31 12.36
N GLU A 678 41.23 -13.47 11.52
CA GLU A 678 39.83 -13.01 11.69
C GLU A 678 38.84 -13.63 10.69
N LEU A 679 39.30 -14.12 9.54
CA LEU A 679 38.45 -14.92 8.64
C LEU A 679 38.35 -16.38 9.15
N PRO A 680 37.19 -17.03 9.02
CA PRO A 680 36.99 -18.39 9.52
C PRO A 680 37.86 -19.41 8.77
N HIS A 681 38.26 -20.49 9.45
CA HIS A 681 39.12 -21.53 8.86
C HIS A 681 38.44 -22.28 7.69
N ASP A 682 37.12 -22.40 7.70
CA ASP A 682 36.30 -23.00 6.64
C ASP A 682 35.77 -21.95 5.63
N PHE A 683 36.47 -20.82 5.49
CA PHE A 683 36.09 -19.74 4.60
C PHE A 683 35.84 -20.23 3.16
N TYR A 684 34.62 -19.97 2.68
CA TYR A 684 34.31 -19.87 1.26
C TYR A 684 33.55 -18.56 1.03
N SER A 685 34.10 -17.68 0.20
CA SER A 685 33.64 -16.30 -0.02
C SER A 685 32.12 -16.13 -0.12
N THR A 686 31.45 -16.87 -1.00
CA THR A 686 29.99 -16.84 -1.20
C THR A 686 29.21 -17.18 0.07
N ASN A 687 29.65 -18.21 0.82
CA ASN A 687 29.04 -18.58 2.09
C ASN A 687 29.29 -17.50 3.15
N TYR A 688 30.52 -17.00 3.23
CA TYR A 688 30.92 -15.98 4.19
C TYR A 688 30.13 -14.67 4.03
N PHE A 689 30.05 -14.13 2.80
CA PHE A 689 29.31 -12.89 2.55
C PHE A 689 27.82 -13.03 2.89
N THR A 690 27.23 -14.18 2.55
CA THR A 690 25.83 -14.49 2.86
C THR A 690 25.61 -14.60 4.36
N ASN A 691 26.49 -15.31 5.08
CA ASN A 691 26.43 -15.43 6.54
C ASN A 691 26.54 -14.06 7.22
N ARG A 692 27.47 -13.21 6.78
CA ARG A 692 27.67 -11.88 7.37
C ARG A 692 26.51 -10.93 7.09
N LEU A 693 25.92 -10.95 5.89
CA LEU A 693 24.72 -10.14 5.61
C LEU A 693 23.52 -10.60 6.44
N LEU A 694 23.27 -11.91 6.52
CA LEU A 694 22.21 -12.48 7.37
C LEU A 694 22.41 -12.06 8.83
N GLN A 695 23.64 -12.17 9.33
CA GLN A 695 23.98 -11.74 10.68
C GLN A 695 23.75 -10.24 10.90
N PHE A 696 24.12 -9.37 9.94
CA PHE A 696 23.82 -7.93 10.04
C PHE A 696 22.32 -7.61 10.05
N LEU A 697 21.48 -8.42 9.41
CA LEU A 697 20.03 -8.24 9.42
C LEU A 697 19.37 -8.80 10.70
N ASP A 698 19.95 -9.87 11.26
CA ASP A 698 19.47 -10.58 12.46
C ASP A 698 19.92 -9.93 13.78
N GLU A 699 21.12 -9.31 13.81
CA GLU A 699 21.68 -8.62 14.98
C GLU A 699 21.25 -7.14 15.08
N ARG A 700 20.31 -6.69 14.22
CA ARG A 700 19.72 -5.35 14.33
C ARG A 700 19.11 -5.15 15.71
N THR A 701 19.47 -4.05 16.37
CA THR A 701 18.81 -3.64 17.62
C THR A 701 17.31 -3.40 17.40
N PRO A 702 16.46 -3.40 18.44
CA PRO A 702 15.03 -3.15 18.27
C PRO A 702 14.69 -1.88 17.48
N VAL A 703 15.50 -0.81 17.64
CA VAL A 703 15.36 0.45 16.89
C VAL A 703 15.77 0.32 15.42
N GLU A 704 16.79 -0.49 15.09
CA GLU A 704 17.19 -0.78 13.70
C GLU A 704 16.25 -1.81 13.03
N ALA A 705 15.56 -2.64 13.81
CA ALA A 705 14.54 -3.55 13.33
C ALA A 705 13.24 -2.83 12.91
N GLU A 706 12.94 -1.67 13.53
CA GLU A 706 11.86 -0.78 13.09
C GLU A 706 12.21 0.01 11.81
N GLN A 707 13.49 0.11 11.45
CA GLN A 707 13.94 0.79 10.23
C GLN A 707 13.85 -0.13 9.01
N PRO A 708 13.44 0.40 7.83
CA PRO A 708 13.63 -0.32 6.58
C PRO A 708 15.12 -0.45 6.28
N PHE A 709 15.52 -1.53 5.61
CA PHE A 709 16.94 -1.78 5.29
C PHE A 709 17.28 -1.57 3.81
N PHE A 710 18.52 -1.20 3.53
CA PHE A 710 19.17 -1.31 2.22
C PHE A 710 20.33 -2.30 2.35
N ALA A 711 20.16 -3.49 1.79
CA ALA A 711 21.11 -4.59 1.81
C ALA A 711 21.77 -4.73 0.44
N TYR A 712 23.11 -4.65 0.41
CA TYR A 712 23.92 -4.85 -0.80
C TYR A 712 24.75 -6.14 -0.67
N LEU A 713 24.38 -7.16 -1.44
CA LEU A 713 25.01 -8.48 -1.45
C LEU A 713 25.83 -8.64 -2.74
N ALA A 714 27.11 -8.27 -2.66
CA ALA A 714 27.97 -8.16 -3.82
C ALA A 714 28.92 -9.36 -3.90
N TYR A 715 28.48 -10.47 -4.48
CA TYR A 715 29.33 -11.65 -4.59
C TYR A 715 30.61 -11.36 -5.39
N THR A 716 31.64 -12.18 -5.13
CA THR A 716 32.81 -12.35 -6.02
C THR A 716 32.60 -13.51 -7.00
N ALA A 717 31.58 -14.34 -6.82
CA ALA A 717 31.28 -15.44 -7.72
C ALA A 717 30.40 -14.97 -8.91
N PRO A 718 30.52 -15.58 -10.10
CA PRO A 718 31.49 -16.62 -10.51
C PRO A 718 32.81 -16.12 -11.14
N HIS A 719 33.36 -14.99 -10.69
CA HIS A 719 34.65 -14.45 -11.16
C HIS A 719 35.81 -15.45 -10.91
N TRP A 720 36.94 -15.28 -11.62
CA TRP A 720 38.15 -16.06 -11.37
C TRP A 720 38.90 -15.61 -10.09
N PRO A 721 39.71 -16.49 -9.46
CA PRO A 721 40.01 -17.87 -9.84
C PRO A 721 38.82 -18.81 -9.65
N LEU A 722 38.49 -19.61 -10.66
CA LEU A 722 37.32 -20.48 -10.62
C LEU A 722 37.49 -21.57 -9.54
N GLN A 723 36.72 -21.47 -8.48
CA GLN A 723 36.90 -22.23 -7.24
C GLN A 723 35.55 -22.52 -6.56
N ALA A 724 35.26 -23.79 -6.28
CA ALA A 724 34.00 -24.22 -5.69
C ALA A 724 34.16 -25.46 -4.79
N PRO A 725 33.25 -25.71 -3.84
CA PRO A 725 33.28 -26.92 -3.03
C PRO A 725 33.20 -28.19 -3.89
N LYS A 726 34.18 -29.11 -3.73
CA LYS A 726 34.32 -30.31 -4.58
C LYS A 726 33.04 -31.12 -4.75
N HIS A 727 32.26 -31.31 -3.68
CA HIS A 727 31.00 -32.07 -3.74
C HIS A 727 29.91 -31.41 -4.60
N ILE A 728 30.01 -30.12 -4.90
CA ILE A 728 29.13 -29.43 -5.86
C ILE A 728 29.69 -29.56 -7.29
N ILE A 729 31.02 -29.44 -7.48
CA ILE A 729 31.69 -29.68 -8.78
C ILE A 729 31.33 -31.05 -9.33
N GLU A 730 31.33 -32.08 -8.47
CA GLU A 730 30.98 -33.46 -8.85
C GLU A 730 29.53 -33.61 -9.38
N LYS A 731 28.58 -32.70 -9.06
CA LYS A 731 27.23 -32.71 -9.64
C LYS A 731 27.25 -32.49 -11.15
N TYR A 732 28.22 -31.71 -11.65
CA TYR A 732 28.32 -31.27 -13.04
C TYR A 732 29.20 -32.17 -13.91
N ARG A 733 29.82 -33.22 -13.32
CA ARG A 733 30.76 -34.11 -14.00
C ARG A 733 30.17 -34.67 -15.32
N GLY A 734 30.81 -34.33 -16.44
CA GLY A 734 30.44 -34.77 -17.78
C GLY A 734 29.34 -33.95 -18.48
N MET A 735 28.74 -32.95 -17.81
CA MET A 735 27.66 -32.12 -18.38
C MET A 735 28.12 -31.21 -19.54
N TYR A 736 29.45 -31.00 -19.63
CA TYR A 736 30.10 -30.07 -20.56
C TYR A 736 31.07 -30.76 -21.53
N SER A 737 31.02 -32.10 -21.64
CA SER A 737 31.90 -32.86 -22.54
C SER A 737 31.61 -32.67 -24.04
N ASP A 738 30.44 -32.13 -24.38
CA ASP A 738 30.07 -31.71 -25.74
C ASP A 738 30.72 -30.38 -26.15
N GLY A 739 31.20 -29.59 -25.19
CA GLY A 739 32.00 -28.40 -25.41
C GLY A 739 31.20 -27.09 -25.51
N PRO A 740 31.90 -25.94 -25.57
CA PRO A 740 31.29 -24.62 -25.48
C PRO A 740 30.41 -24.28 -26.68
N ASP A 741 30.77 -24.76 -27.88
CA ASP A 741 30.04 -24.47 -29.10
C ASP A 741 28.67 -25.20 -29.13
N GLU A 742 28.57 -26.40 -28.53
CA GLU A 742 27.30 -27.11 -28.34
C GLU A 742 26.47 -26.52 -27.18
N LEU A 743 27.10 -26.24 -26.03
CA LEU A 743 26.44 -25.54 -24.91
C LEU A 743 25.80 -24.22 -25.40
N ARG A 744 26.53 -23.46 -26.20
CA ARG A 744 26.06 -22.21 -26.81
C ARG A 744 24.78 -22.41 -27.61
N MET A 745 24.73 -23.43 -28.47
CA MET A 745 23.54 -23.75 -29.24
C MET A 745 22.39 -24.26 -28.37
N ARG A 746 22.68 -24.99 -27.28
CA ARG A 746 21.68 -25.35 -26.24
C ARG A 746 21.07 -24.08 -25.60
N ARG A 747 21.90 -23.15 -25.13
CA ARG A 747 21.44 -21.87 -24.51
C ARG A 747 20.63 -21.02 -25.47
N ILE A 748 21.06 -20.83 -26.72
CA ILE A 748 20.31 -20.08 -27.74
C ILE A 748 18.92 -20.68 -27.97
N LYS A 749 18.82 -22.01 -28.05
CA LYS A 749 17.54 -22.71 -28.20
C LYS A 749 16.62 -22.48 -26.99
N GLN A 750 17.16 -22.51 -25.78
CA GLN A 750 16.38 -22.25 -24.56
C GLN A 750 15.91 -20.79 -24.49
N LEU A 751 16.81 -19.81 -24.73
CA LEU A 751 16.50 -18.39 -24.76
C LEU A 751 15.35 -18.06 -25.72
N ARG A 752 15.32 -18.67 -26.93
CA ARG A 752 14.20 -18.54 -27.87
C ARG A 752 12.91 -19.15 -27.33
N SER A 753 12.95 -20.37 -26.82
CA SER A 753 11.77 -21.05 -26.27
C SER A 753 11.14 -20.35 -25.06
N LEU A 754 11.95 -19.57 -24.33
CA LEU A 754 11.51 -18.71 -23.22
C LEU A 754 11.07 -17.30 -23.67
N GLY A 755 11.18 -16.97 -24.96
CA GLY A 755 10.86 -15.65 -25.50
C GLY A 755 11.84 -14.54 -25.11
N LEU A 756 13.04 -14.88 -24.63
CA LEU A 756 14.02 -13.90 -24.10
C LEU A 756 14.86 -13.23 -25.19
N ILE A 757 14.90 -13.81 -26.38
CA ILE A 757 15.55 -13.26 -27.58
C ILE A 757 14.65 -13.48 -28.81
N PRO A 758 14.80 -12.70 -29.90
CA PRO A 758 14.07 -12.94 -31.14
C PRO A 758 14.31 -14.36 -31.70
N GLU A 759 13.26 -14.98 -32.23
CA GLU A 759 13.34 -16.33 -32.85
C GLU A 759 14.32 -16.40 -34.03
N ASP A 760 14.48 -15.31 -34.77
CA ASP A 760 15.42 -15.16 -35.87
C ASP A 760 16.80 -14.62 -35.46
N ALA A 761 17.06 -14.41 -34.16
CA ALA A 761 18.33 -13.88 -33.67
C ALA A 761 19.52 -14.79 -34.06
N ILE A 762 20.42 -14.27 -34.89
CA ILE A 762 21.63 -14.97 -35.32
C ILE A 762 22.73 -14.76 -34.25
N PRO A 763 23.35 -15.83 -33.73
CA PRO A 763 24.36 -15.71 -32.68
C PRO A 763 25.70 -15.24 -33.25
N ALA A 764 26.34 -14.26 -32.61
CA ALA A 764 27.54 -13.63 -33.13
C ALA A 764 28.77 -14.56 -33.15
N PRO A 765 29.77 -14.40 -34.03
CA PRO A 765 31.00 -15.19 -33.95
C PRO A 765 31.67 -15.09 -32.57
N VAL A 766 32.29 -16.20 -32.13
CA VAL A 766 33.11 -16.21 -30.90
C VAL A 766 34.14 -15.08 -30.99
N SER A 767 34.16 -14.23 -29.97
CA SER A 767 35.10 -13.12 -29.90
C SER A 767 36.41 -13.60 -29.26
N GLY A 768 37.56 -13.06 -29.68
CA GLY A 768 38.87 -13.48 -29.19
C GLY A 768 39.40 -14.78 -29.82
N THR A 769 40.64 -15.13 -29.48
CA THR A 769 41.39 -16.24 -30.09
C THR A 769 41.42 -17.48 -29.18
N SER A 770 40.87 -18.61 -29.64
CA SER A 770 41.06 -19.92 -29.01
C SER A 770 40.79 -21.07 -30.00
N PRO A 771 41.45 -22.24 -29.87
CA PRO A 771 41.17 -23.40 -30.71
C PRO A 771 39.69 -23.81 -30.63
N GLU A 772 39.13 -24.30 -31.74
CA GLU A 772 37.80 -24.92 -31.72
C GLU A 772 37.81 -26.23 -30.94
N TRP A 773 36.69 -26.59 -30.31
CA TRP A 773 36.59 -27.80 -29.47
C TRP A 773 37.08 -29.07 -30.18
N LYS A 774 36.70 -29.22 -31.46
CA LYS A 774 37.08 -30.36 -32.34
C LYS A 774 38.58 -30.44 -32.67
N HIS A 775 39.36 -29.41 -32.34
CA HIS A 775 40.80 -29.32 -32.59
C HIS A 775 41.64 -29.48 -31.31
N LEU A 776 40.99 -29.52 -30.14
CA LEU A 776 41.61 -29.89 -28.87
C LEU A 776 41.80 -31.42 -28.79
N SER A 777 42.86 -31.87 -28.14
CA SER A 777 43.03 -33.27 -27.74
C SER A 777 42.00 -33.64 -26.65
N ALA A 778 41.78 -34.95 -26.46
CA ALA A 778 40.86 -35.44 -25.43
C ALA A 778 41.22 -34.97 -24.00
N SER A 779 42.51 -34.73 -23.72
CA SER A 779 42.96 -34.20 -22.43
C SER A 779 42.60 -32.72 -22.27
N GLU A 780 42.83 -31.91 -23.30
CA GLU A 780 42.48 -30.48 -23.31
C GLU A 780 40.96 -30.26 -23.28
N GLN A 781 40.19 -31.13 -23.94
CA GLN A 781 38.73 -31.15 -23.84
C GLN A 781 38.28 -31.49 -22.41
N ALA A 782 38.83 -32.53 -21.79
CA ALA A 782 38.49 -32.91 -20.42
C ALA A 782 38.83 -31.79 -19.42
N GLU A 783 40.01 -31.19 -19.53
CA GLU A 783 40.43 -30.06 -18.69
C GLU A 783 39.51 -28.85 -18.89
N SER A 784 39.21 -28.47 -20.14
CA SER A 784 38.33 -27.34 -20.44
C SER A 784 36.88 -27.56 -20.01
N ALA A 785 36.36 -28.79 -20.12
CA ALA A 785 35.05 -29.16 -19.57
C ALA A 785 35.05 -29.02 -18.04
N ARG A 786 36.09 -29.51 -17.35
CA ARG A 786 36.24 -29.34 -15.89
C ARG A 786 36.24 -27.87 -15.47
N LYS A 787 36.83 -26.96 -16.26
CA LYS A 787 36.76 -25.51 -15.96
C LYS A 787 35.32 -24.99 -15.95
N MET A 788 34.46 -25.47 -16.86
CA MET A 788 33.03 -25.16 -16.87
C MET A 788 32.25 -25.88 -15.75
N GLU A 789 32.60 -27.12 -15.40
CA GLU A 789 32.04 -27.83 -14.23
C GLU A 789 32.25 -27.05 -12.92
N VAL A 790 33.44 -26.44 -12.75
CA VAL A 790 33.73 -25.57 -11.59
C VAL A 790 32.95 -24.26 -11.65
N TYR A 791 32.88 -23.61 -12.82
CA TYR A 791 32.06 -22.39 -13.00
C TYR A 791 30.59 -22.64 -12.63
N ALA A 792 29.99 -23.71 -13.15
CA ALA A 792 28.63 -24.12 -12.84
C ALA A 792 28.43 -24.35 -11.33
N ALA A 793 29.39 -24.98 -10.66
CA ALA A 793 29.36 -25.17 -9.21
C ALA A 793 29.46 -23.85 -8.40
N MET A 794 30.18 -22.84 -8.90
CA MET A 794 30.21 -21.50 -8.26
C MET A 794 28.83 -20.83 -8.33
N VAL A 795 28.16 -20.91 -9.48
CA VAL A 795 26.82 -20.35 -9.69
C VAL A 795 25.76 -21.10 -8.88
N ASP A 796 25.84 -22.43 -8.80
CA ASP A 796 24.98 -23.27 -7.94
C ASP A 796 25.11 -22.89 -6.45
N VAL A 797 26.34 -22.72 -5.93
CA VAL A 797 26.54 -22.28 -4.53
C VAL A 797 26.10 -20.82 -4.32
N MET A 798 26.23 -19.95 -5.32
CA MET A 798 25.69 -18.60 -5.26
C MET A 798 24.16 -18.62 -5.13
N ASP A 799 23.46 -19.40 -5.96
CA ASP A 799 22.00 -19.51 -5.89
C ASP A 799 21.51 -20.14 -4.58
N GLN A 800 22.15 -21.22 -4.10
CA GLN A 800 21.84 -21.78 -2.77
C GLN A 800 21.91 -20.71 -1.67
N ASN A 801 22.89 -19.82 -1.74
CA ASN A 801 23.07 -18.74 -0.77
C ASN A 801 22.05 -17.59 -0.96
N ILE A 802 21.68 -17.25 -2.20
CA ILE A 802 20.57 -16.34 -2.49
C ILE A 802 19.26 -16.91 -1.91
N GLY A 803 19.04 -18.23 -2.06
CA GLY A 803 17.94 -18.97 -1.44
C GLY A 803 17.87 -18.72 0.06
N ARG A 804 18.98 -18.90 0.79
CA ARG A 804 19.06 -18.63 2.24
C ARG A 804 18.67 -17.20 2.64
N VAL A 805 18.98 -16.20 1.82
CA VAL A 805 18.59 -14.80 2.08
C VAL A 805 17.09 -14.61 1.85
N LEU A 806 16.56 -15.12 0.74
CA LEU A 806 15.13 -15.05 0.44
C LEU A 806 14.31 -15.80 1.50
N ASP A 807 14.72 -17.00 1.87
CA ASP A 807 14.08 -17.82 2.92
C ASP A 807 14.09 -17.12 4.28
N ARG A 808 15.18 -16.41 4.62
CA ARG A 808 15.23 -15.63 5.86
C ARG A 808 14.25 -14.47 5.85
N LEU A 809 14.19 -13.70 4.75
CA LEU A 809 13.25 -12.58 4.61
C LEU A 809 11.80 -13.04 4.55
N GLU A 810 11.53 -14.22 3.98
CA GLU A 810 10.23 -14.88 3.99
C GLU A 810 9.85 -15.28 5.43
N ALA A 811 10.78 -15.90 6.17
CA ALA A 811 10.59 -16.29 7.57
C ALA A 811 10.43 -15.11 8.55
N THR A 812 10.91 -13.90 8.22
CA THR A 812 10.62 -12.67 8.99
C THR A 812 9.38 -11.91 8.51
N GLY A 813 8.75 -12.32 7.41
CA GLY A 813 7.66 -11.56 6.77
C GLY A 813 8.11 -10.23 6.12
N GLU A 814 9.42 -10.03 5.93
CA GLU A 814 9.97 -8.82 5.31
C GLU A 814 10.05 -8.93 3.78
N LEU A 815 10.05 -10.14 3.22
CA LEU A 815 10.24 -10.36 1.79
C LEU A 815 9.21 -9.60 0.94
N ASP A 816 7.93 -9.62 1.29
CA ASP A 816 6.88 -8.94 0.50
C ASP A 816 6.98 -7.41 0.52
N ASN A 817 7.61 -6.84 1.55
CA ASN A 817 7.96 -5.42 1.58
C ASN A 817 9.38 -5.14 1.04
N THR A 818 10.08 -6.13 0.48
CA THR A 818 11.43 -5.97 -0.06
C THR A 818 11.42 -5.90 -1.58
N PHE A 819 11.92 -4.81 -2.15
CA PHE A 819 12.30 -4.71 -3.55
C PHE A 819 13.64 -5.42 -3.73
N VAL A 820 13.62 -6.54 -4.44
CA VAL A 820 14.79 -7.38 -4.72
C VAL A 820 15.24 -7.17 -6.16
N VAL A 821 16.52 -6.89 -6.36
CA VAL A 821 17.19 -6.92 -7.67
C VAL A 821 18.29 -7.95 -7.62
N PHE A 822 18.31 -8.85 -8.61
CA PHE A 822 19.47 -9.68 -8.93
C PHE A 822 20.02 -9.26 -10.28
N MET A 823 21.33 -9.05 -10.39
CA MET A 823 22.00 -8.70 -11.65
C MET A 823 23.43 -9.25 -11.71
N SER A 824 23.99 -9.40 -12.92
CA SER A 824 25.45 -9.41 -13.11
C SER A 824 25.98 -7.98 -13.26
N ASP A 825 27.23 -7.72 -12.89
CA ASP A 825 27.86 -6.40 -13.06
C ASP A 825 28.51 -6.16 -14.42
N ASN A 826 28.75 -7.21 -15.22
CA ASN A 826 29.13 -7.11 -16.62
C ASN A 826 28.83 -8.43 -17.35
N GLY A 827 29.02 -8.44 -18.66
CA GLY A 827 29.00 -9.67 -19.45
C GLY A 827 29.98 -10.73 -18.95
N ALA A 828 29.81 -11.96 -19.43
CA ALA A 828 30.65 -13.10 -19.04
C ALA A 828 32.15 -12.83 -19.29
N GLU A 829 33.04 -13.42 -18.49
CA GLU A 829 34.49 -13.19 -18.62
C GLU A 829 35.16 -14.01 -19.72
N GLY A 830 35.33 -13.43 -20.91
CA GLY A 830 36.02 -14.10 -22.02
C GLY A 830 37.53 -13.88 -22.06
N ALA A 831 38.13 -13.17 -21.10
CA ALA A 831 39.56 -12.90 -21.11
C ALA A 831 40.42 -14.16 -21.03
N LEU A 832 41.55 -14.11 -21.73
CA LEU A 832 42.72 -14.95 -21.48
C LEU A 832 43.71 -14.07 -20.69
N LEU A 833 43.81 -14.28 -19.36
CA LEU A 833 44.65 -13.42 -18.51
C LEU A 833 46.14 -13.52 -18.90
N GLU A 834 46.55 -14.66 -19.47
CA GLU A 834 47.88 -14.89 -20.03
C GLU A 834 48.15 -14.10 -21.32
N ALA A 835 47.10 -13.65 -22.02
CA ALA A 835 47.20 -12.87 -23.24
C ALA A 835 47.19 -11.35 -23.00
N ILE A 836 46.57 -10.87 -21.91
CA ILE A 836 46.49 -9.43 -21.59
C ILE A 836 47.88 -8.91 -21.16
N PRO A 837 48.51 -7.95 -21.88
CA PRO A 837 49.90 -7.53 -21.59
C PRO A 837 50.15 -6.95 -20.19
N ILE A 838 49.11 -6.41 -19.55
CA ILE A 838 49.14 -5.89 -18.17
C ILE A 838 49.13 -7.03 -17.14
N MET A 839 48.49 -8.15 -17.45
CA MET A 839 48.37 -9.32 -16.57
C MET A 839 49.46 -10.35 -16.84
N ARG A 840 49.98 -10.43 -18.08
CA ARG A 840 51.13 -11.21 -18.53
C ARG A 840 52.46 -10.67 -17.98
N SER A 841 52.56 -10.53 -16.67
CA SER A 841 53.83 -10.35 -15.98
C SER A 841 54.56 -11.70 -15.88
N ILE A 842 55.90 -11.66 -15.77
CA ILE A 842 56.69 -12.85 -15.44
C ILE A 842 56.17 -13.46 -14.13
N GLY A 843 55.88 -12.60 -13.13
CA GLY A 843 55.34 -13.00 -11.84
C GLY A 843 53.97 -13.72 -11.89
N LEU A 844 53.10 -13.47 -12.88
CA LEU A 844 51.85 -14.24 -13.01
C LEU A 844 52.15 -15.69 -13.42
N LEU A 845 52.95 -15.88 -14.47
CA LEU A 845 53.28 -17.24 -14.96
C LEU A 845 54.12 -18.00 -13.94
N GLU A 846 55.06 -17.32 -13.30
CA GLU A 846 55.90 -17.86 -12.23
C GLU A 846 55.06 -18.24 -10.99
N ALA A 847 54.09 -17.41 -10.58
CA ALA A 847 53.17 -17.76 -9.51
C ALA A 847 52.36 -19.01 -9.84
N LEU A 848 51.76 -19.07 -11.03
CA LEU A 848 50.95 -20.21 -11.48
C LEU A 848 51.75 -21.52 -11.58
N GLN A 849 53.06 -21.44 -11.82
CA GLN A 849 53.94 -22.61 -11.90
C GLN A 849 54.49 -23.05 -10.53
N ASN A 850 54.82 -22.09 -9.65
CA ASN A 850 55.53 -22.37 -8.40
C ASN A 850 54.60 -22.51 -7.18
N HIS A 851 53.40 -21.90 -7.22
CA HIS A 851 52.52 -21.77 -6.05
C HIS A 851 51.11 -22.33 -6.23
N PHE A 852 50.69 -22.70 -7.44
CA PHE A 852 49.35 -23.23 -7.72
C PHE A 852 49.40 -24.59 -8.42
N ASP A 853 48.44 -25.46 -8.11
CA ASP A 853 48.25 -26.75 -8.76
C ASP A 853 46.97 -26.71 -9.61
N ASN A 854 47.16 -26.62 -10.93
CA ASN A 854 46.11 -26.65 -11.93
C ASN A 854 45.95 -28.03 -12.60
N SER A 855 46.40 -29.11 -11.95
CA SER A 855 46.15 -30.48 -12.42
C SER A 855 44.64 -30.82 -12.39
N MET A 856 44.23 -31.72 -13.29
CA MET A 856 42.81 -32.06 -13.54
C MET A 856 42.00 -32.43 -12.29
N ASP A 857 42.62 -33.12 -11.33
CA ASP A 857 41.97 -33.54 -10.07
C ASP A 857 41.93 -32.45 -8.98
N ASN A 858 42.72 -31.38 -9.17
CA ASN A 858 42.80 -30.22 -8.26
C ASN A 858 42.04 -28.97 -8.74
N LEU A 859 41.69 -28.89 -10.03
CA LEU A 859 40.89 -27.79 -10.58
C LEU A 859 39.60 -27.55 -9.77
N GLY A 860 39.52 -26.37 -9.16
CA GLY A 860 38.40 -25.89 -8.34
C GLY A 860 38.71 -25.83 -6.84
N ASN A 861 39.82 -26.42 -6.39
CA ASN A 861 40.29 -26.33 -5.00
C ASN A 861 41.02 -25.00 -4.72
N ALA A 862 41.21 -24.70 -3.43
CA ALA A 862 41.80 -23.46 -2.92
C ALA A 862 43.15 -23.06 -3.54
N ASN A 863 44.02 -24.02 -3.83
CA ASN A 863 45.34 -23.81 -4.43
C ASN A 863 45.36 -24.03 -5.96
N SER A 864 44.20 -23.99 -6.64
CA SER A 864 44.11 -23.89 -8.10
C SER A 864 43.78 -22.45 -8.51
N PHE A 865 44.27 -21.99 -9.65
CA PHE A 865 44.03 -20.63 -10.16
C PHE A 865 43.93 -20.64 -11.68
N PHE A 866 42.72 -20.51 -12.21
CA PHE A 866 42.44 -20.57 -13.64
C PHE A 866 41.13 -19.85 -14.02
N TRP A 867 40.91 -19.73 -15.33
CA TRP A 867 39.75 -19.12 -15.99
C TRP A 867 39.29 -20.02 -17.15
N TYR A 868 38.02 -19.90 -17.56
CA TYR A 868 37.42 -20.67 -18.65
C TYR A 868 37.60 -20.08 -20.06
N GLY A 869 37.87 -18.78 -20.20
CA GLY A 869 38.22 -18.15 -21.48
C GLY A 869 37.06 -17.93 -22.48
N PRO A 870 37.40 -17.48 -23.71
CA PRO A 870 36.46 -16.76 -24.59
C PRO A 870 35.31 -17.59 -25.16
N ARG A 871 35.49 -18.91 -25.34
CA ARG A 871 34.44 -19.78 -25.90
C ARG A 871 33.32 -20.08 -24.91
N TRP A 872 33.66 -20.42 -23.67
CA TRP A 872 32.66 -20.62 -22.61
C TRP A 872 31.91 -19.30 -22.32
N ALA A 873 32.63 -18.17 -22.23
CA ALA A 873 31.99 -16.85 -22.12
C ALA A 873 31.06 -16.54 -23.31
N SER A 874 31.48 -16.82 -24.55
CA SER A 874 30.65 -16.63 -25.75
C SER A 874 29.44 -17.58 -25.82
N ALA A 875 29.46 -18.69 -25.09
CA ALA A 875 28.28 -19.55 -24.92
C ALA A 875 27.23 -18.87 -24.04
N ALA A 876 27.67 -18.19 -22.98
CA ALA A 876 26.79 -17.53 -22.02
C ALA A 876 26.28 -16.15 -22.49
N THR A 877 27.05 -15.38 -23.28
CA THR A 877 26.63 -14.08 -23.84
C THR A 877 25.77 -14.19 -25.10
N ALA A 878 25.70 -15.36 -25.73
CA ALA A 878 24.94 -15.57 -26.96
C ALA A 878 23.47 -15.13 -26.83
N PRO A 879 22.87 -14.49 -27.86
CA PRO A 879 23.39 -14.30 -29.22
C PRO A 879 24.38 -13.13 -29.38
N SER A 880 24.69 -12.38 -28.32
CA SER A 880 25.45 -11.12 -28.38
C SER A 880 26.89 -11.27 -28.89
N ARG A 881 27.42 -10.15 -29.42
CA ARG A 881 28.84 -10.00 -29.77
C ARG A 881 29.68 -9.62 -28.56
N GLY A 882 30.85 -10.22 -28.43
CA GLY A 882 31.79 -9.94 -27.35
C GLY A 882 31.39 -10.52 -26.00
N PHE A 883 32.06 -10.00 -24.98
CA PHE A 883 32.03 -10.44 -23.59
C PHE A 883 32.57 -9.27 -22.71
N LYS A 884 32.85 -9.49 -21.41
CA LYS A 884 33.46 -8.48 -20.51
C LYS A 884 34.58 -7.68 -21.17
N GLY A 885 34.65 -6.38 -20.87
CA GLY A 885 35.64 -5.46 -21.42
C GLY A 885 35.42 -5.10 -22.90
N PHE A 886 34.22 -5.35 -23.45
CA PHE A 886 33.74 -4.80 -24.74
C PHE A 886 32.49 -3.93 -24.55
N THR A 887 32.34 -2.88 -25.36
CA THR A 887 31.12 -2.05 -25.46
C THR A 887 30.03 -2.66 -26.37
N THR A 888 30.30 -3.82 -26.97
CA THR A 888 29.32 -4.64 -27.68
C THR A 888 28.33 -5.30 -26.71
N GLU A 889 27.17 -5.73 -27.18
CA GLU A 889 26.07 -6.24 -26.35
C GLU A 889 26.48 -7.34 -25.38
N GLY A 890 27.47 -8.19 -25.73
CA GLY A 890 27.93 -9.28 -24.89
C GLY A 890 28.76 -8.84 -23.69
N GLY A 891 29.26 -7.61 -23.67
CA GLY A 891 29.99 -7.05 -22.51
C GLY A 891 29.14 -6.18 -21.60
N ILE A 892 28.02 -5.62 -22.10
CA ILE A 892 27.19 -4.66 -21.36
C ILE A 892 25.76 -5.13 -21.08
N ARG A 893 25.19 -6.07 -21.85
CA ARG A 893 23.80 -6.55 -21.64
C ARG A 893 23.81 -7.73 -20.68
N CYS A 894 23.26 -7.51 -19.49
CA CYS A 894 23.40 -8.42 -18.35
C CYS A 894 22.05 -9.04 -17.96
N PRO A 895 22.04 -10.24 -17.35
CA PRO A 895 20.82 -10.80 -16.80
C PRO A 895 20.39 -9.95 -15.60
N CYS A 896 19.11 -9.58 -15.54
CA CYS A 896 18.55 -8.84 -14.41
C CYS A 896 17.15 -9.37 -14.05
N ILE A 897 16.89 -9.57 -12.76
CA ILE A 897 15.60 -10.01 -12.22
C ILE A 897 15.18 -9.00 -11.16
N VAL A 898 13.99 -8.42 -11.32
CA VAL A 898 13.41 -7.46 -10.38
C VAL A 898 12.14 -8.05 -9.79
N ARG A 899 12.09 -8.18 -8.46
CA ARG A 899 10.92 -8.71 -7.74
C ARG A 899 10.45 -7.71 -6.68
N TYR A 900 9.23 -7.24 -6.83
CA TYR A 900 8.50 -6.46 -5.83
C TYR A 900 6.99 -6.63 -6.06
N PRO A 901 6.20 -7.10 -5.08
CA PRO A 901 4.79 -7.42 -5.29
C PRO A 901 3.95 -6.26 -5.83
N GLY A 902 4.29 -5.01 -5.46
CA GLY A 902 3.60 -3.82 -5.97
C GLY A 902 3.60 -3.69 -7.51
N PHE A 903 4.61 -4.23 -8.20
CA PHE A 903 4.71 -4.19 -9.66
C PHE A 903 3.97 -5.34 -10.37
N GLN A 904 3.54 -6.38 -9.66
CA GLN A 904 2.80 -7.49 -10.28
C GLN A 904 1.31 -7.20 -10.47
N SER A 905 0.80 -6.11 -9.90
CA SER A 905 -0.62 -5.74 -9.85
C SER A 905 -1.32 -5.52 -11.20
N ASN A 906 -0.57 -5.42 -12.32
CA ASN A 906 -1.09 -5.22 -13.67
C ASN A 906 -0.81 -6.38 -14.67
N GLY A 907 -0.43 -7.56 -14.18
CA GLY A 907 -0.70 -8.85 -14.83
C GLY A 907 -0.02 -9.24 -16.16
N ASN A 908 0.79 -8.38 -16.79
CA ASN A 908 1.23 -8.60 -18.19
C ASN A 908 2.75 -8.82 -18.44
N TYR A 909 3.64 -8.65 -17.46
CA TYR A 909 5.10 -8.68 -17.71
C TYR A 909 5.89 -9.59 -16.76
N GLN A 910 6.08 -10.86 -17.16
CA GLN A 910 7.15 -11.72 -16.59
C GLN A 910 8.52 -11.51 -17.26
N ILE A 911 8.52 -10.83 -18.42
CA ILE A 911 9.70 -10.50 -19.23
C ILE A 911 9.53 -9.06 -19.71
N SER A 912 10.59 -8.26 -19.58
CA SER A 912 10.73 -6.91 -20.12
C SER A 912 11.82 -6.89 -21.18
N HIS A 913 11.50 -6.33 -22.34
CA HIS A 913 12.43 -6.05 -23.43
C HIS A 913 12.72 -4.54 -23.59
N ASP A 914 12.20 -3.69 -22.70
CA ASP A 914 12.49 -2.25 -22.73
C ASP A 914 13.89 -1.96 -22.20
N PHE A 915 14.51 -0.91 -22.75
CA PHE A 915 15.87 -0.52 -22.42
C PHE A 915 15.96 -0.01 -20.98
N THR A 916 16.83 -0.63 -20.18
CA THR A 916 17.13 -0.21 -18.81
C THR A 916 18.63 -0.24 -18.54
N THR A 917 19.08 0.48 -17.52
CA THR A 917 20.50 0.54 -17.14
C THR A 917 20.70 0.42 -15.64
N VAL A 918 21.91 0.05 -15.22
CA VAL A 918 22.32 0.03 -13.81
C VAL A 918 22.19 1.40 -13.12
N MET A 919 22.26 2.51 -13.88
CA MET A 919 22.08 3.86 -13.33
C MET A 919 20.66 4.10 -12.80
N ASP A 920 19.68 3.30 -13.23
CA ASP A 920 18.27 3.45 -12.88
C ASP A 920 17.94 2.95 -11.48
N ILE A 921 18.78 2.08 -10.91
CA ILE A 921 18.52 1.45 -9.61
C ILE A 921 18.48 2.51 -8.50
N LEU A 922 19.40 3.49 -8.49
CA LEU A 922 19.39 4.58 -7.53
C LEU A 922 18.07 5.39 -7.56
N PRO A 923 17.66 6.02 -8.67
CA PRO A 923 16.40 6.77 -8.70
C PRO A 923 15.16 5.90 -8.47
N THR A 924 15.18 4.61 -8.85
CA THR A 924 14.10 3.67 -8.54
C THR A 924 13.96 3.45 -7.02
N CYS A 925 15.07 3.19 -6.33
CA CYS A 925 15.08 3.05 -4.87
C CYS A 925 14.65 4.36 -4.17
N LEU A 926 15.07 5.52 -4.66
CA LEU A 926 14.65 6.80 -4.07
C LEU A 926 13.14 7.07 -4.24
N GLU A 927 12.57 6.80 -5.42
CA GLU A 927 11.12 6.96 -5.64
C GLU A 927 10.30 5.98 -4.78
N LEU A 928 10.70 4.71 -4.72
CA LEU A 928 10.08 3.71 -3.83
C LEU A 928 10.21 4.06 -2.34
N ALA A 929 11.33 4.67 -1.94
CA ALA A 929 11.57 5.11 -0.57
C ALA A 929 10.78 6.37 -0.17
N GLY A 930 10.18 7.08 -1.13
CA GLY A 930 9.62 8.42 -0.93
C GLY A 930 10.69 9.49 -0.64
N VAL A 931 11.93 9.26 -1.07
CA VAL A 931 13.08 10.13 -0.80
C VAL A 931 13.35 11.02 -2.02
N GLN A 932 13.49 12.32 -1.80
CA GLN A 932 13.84 13.24 -2.89
C GLN A 932 15.30 13.04 -3.31
N ALA A 933 15.54 13.00 -4.62
CA ALA A 933 16.88 13.03 -5.18
C ALA A 933 17.65 14.28 -4.68
N PRO A 934 18.92 14.14 -4.26
CA PRO A 934 19.76 15.28 -3.95
C PRO A 934 19.84 16.30 -5.08
N GLY A 935 19.93 17.59 -4.71
CA GLY A 935 20.14 18.68 -5.67
C GLY A 935 21.60 18.74 -6.15
N LYS A 936 22.08 19.94 -6.48
CA LYS A 936 23.50 20.16 -6.85
C LYS A 936 24.48 19.99 -5.68
N THR A 937 23.99 19.89 -4.45
CA THR A 937 24.82 19.74 -3.26
C THR A 937 24.26 18.67 -2.33
N PHE A 938 25.16 17.95 -1.66
CA PHE A 938 24.85 16.92 -0.68
C PHE A 938 25.94 16.92 0.40
N ARG A 939 25.59 16.82 1.69
CA ARG A 939 26.55 16.88 2.83
C ARG A 939 27.64 17.96 2.69
N GLY A 940 27.29 19.15 2.16
CA GLY A 940 28.20 20.30 2.00
C GLY A 940 29.15 20.28 0.79
N ARG A 941 29.12 19.22 -0.04
CA ARG A 941 29.91 19.10 -1.29
C ARG A 941 29.02 19.25 -2.53
N GLU A 942 29.59 19.77 -3.63
CA GLU A 942 28.93 19.78 -4.94
C GLU A 942 28.91 18.36 -5.53
N ILE A 943 27.80 17.99 -6.16
CA ILE A 943 27.59 16.68 -6.77
C ILE A 943 27.01 16.78 -8.18
N ALA A 944 27.37 15.81 -9.02
CA ALA A 944 26.82 15.64 -10.35
C ALA A 944 25.37 15.11 -10.30
N PRO A 945 24.54 15.42 -11.31
CA PRO A 945 23.18 14.91 -11.40
C PRO A 945 23.15 13.40 -11.72
N ILE A 946 22.10 12.76 -11.22
CA ILE A 946 21.67 11.42 -11.62
C ILE A 946 21.28 11.46 -13.11
N ARG A 947 21.74 10.47 -13.89
CA ARG A 947 21.40 10.27 -15.31
C ARG A 947 20.39 9.15 -15.55
N GLY A 948 20.37 8.15 -14.68
CA GLY A 948 19.39 7.06 -14.72
C GLY A 948 17.96 7.53 -14.49
N LYS A 949 16.98 6.69 -14.85
CA LYS A 949 15.55 6.98 -14.71
C LYS A 949 14.86 5.90 -13.90
N SER A 950 13.96 6.31 -13.01
CA SER A 950 13.22 5.38 -12.15
C SER A 950 12.34 4.42 -12.97
N TRP A 951 12.40 3.14 -12.61
CA TRP A 951 11.56 2.09 -13.17
C TRP A 951 10.13 2.08 -12.63
N VAL A 952 9.81 2.82 -11.56
CA VAL A 952 8.51 2.73 -10.87
C VAL A 952 7.35 2.98 -11.82
N SER A 953 7.40 4.04 -12.62
CA SER A 953 6.36 4.34 -13.62
C SER A 953 6.21 3.24 -14.68
N TYR A 954 7.31 2.57 -15.05
CA TYR A 954 7.30 1.51 -16.06
C TYR A 954 6.77 0.19 -15.49
N LEU A 955 7.36 -0.29 -14.39
CA LEU A 955 7.01 -1.57 -13.76
C LEU A 955 5.64 -1.57 -13.09
N SER A 956 5.09 -0.41 -12.73
CA SER A 956 3.68 -0.28 -12.32
C SER A 956 2.69 -0.24 -13.51
N GLY A 957 3.18 -0.16 -14.76
CA GLY A 957 2.35 -0.03 -15.95
C GLY A 957 1.78 1.38 -16.21
N ALA A 958 2.19 2.39 -15.43
CA ALA A 958 1.77 3.78 -15.63
C ALA A 958 2.40 4.43 -16.88
N LYS A 959 3.55 3.92 -17.34
CA LYS A 959 4.19 4.25 -18.62
C LYS A 959 4.64 2.96 -19.32
N PRO A 960 4.55 2.88 -20.65
CA PRO A 960 5.00 1.71 -21.41
C PRO A 960 6.51 1.69 -21.74
N TRP A 961 7.29 2.67 -21.27
CA TRP A 961 8.75 2.70 -21.39
C TRP A 961 9.40 3.48 -20.22
N VAL A 962 10.66 3.19 -19.93
CA VAL A 962 11.54 3.97 -19.03
C VAL A 962 12.17 5.16 -19.76
N TYR A 963 12.66 4.92 -20.98
CA TYR A 963 13.38 5.89 -21.81
C TYR A 963 12.62 6.21 -23.11
N ASP A 964 12.63 7.48 -23.53
CA ASP A 964 12.10 7.90 -24.83
C ASP A 964 13.11 7.61 -25.94
N ALA A 965 12.77 6.67 -26.82
CA ALA A 965 13.62 6.20 -27.91
C ALA A 965 14.09 7.28 -28.91
N ASN A 966 13.52 8.49 -28.88
CA ASN A 966 13.90 9.60 -29.76
C ASN A 966 14.76 10.66 -29.07
N LEU A 967 14.67 10.77 -27.73
CA LEU A 967 15.31 11.83 -26.94
C LEU A 967 16.46 11.32 -26.10
N ASP A 968 16.34 10.12 -25.54
CA ASP A 968 17.27 9.62 -24.55
C ASP A 968 18.45 8.86 -25.18
N VAL A 969 19.65 9.22 -24.74
CA VAL A 969 20.90 8.65 -25.21
C VAL A 969 21.67 8.06 -24.04
N THR A 970 22.26 6.88 -24.24
CA THR A 970 23.23 6.28 -23.31
C THR A 970 24.53 5.99 -24.05
N GLY A 971 25.65 6.34 -23.43
CA GLY A 971 27.00 6.09 -23.94
C GLY A 971 27.77 5.13 -23.04
N TRP A 972 28.84 4.56 -23.60
CA TRP A 972 29.80 3.72 -22.89
C TRP A 972 31.21 3.96 -23.44
N GLU A 973 32.19 4.06 -22.55
CA GLU A 973 33.62 3.94 -22.88
C GLU A 973 34.29 3.03 -21.85
N LEU A 974 35.15 2.13 -22.32
CA LEU A 974 36.16 1.49 -21.48
C LEU A 974 37.30 0.96 -22.36
N PHE A 975 38.55 1.13 -21.92
CA PHE A 975 39.76 0.71 -22.65
C PHE A 975 39.87 1.23 -24.10
N GLY A 976 39.24 2.37 -24.41
CA GLY A 976 39.15 2.96 -25.74
C GLY A 976 38.12 2.32 -26.67
N LEU A 977 37.36 1.33 -26.20
CA LEU A 977 36.19 0.82 -26.89
C LEU A 977 35.02 1.75 -26.57
N ARG A 978 34.27 2.14 -27.60
CA ARG A 978 33.22 3.17 -27.50
C ARG A 978 31.87 2.59 -27.89
N GLY A 979 30.80 3.10 -27.30
CA GLY A 979 29.41 2.76 -27.62
C GLY A 979 28.48 3.95 -27.38
N ILE A 980 27.47 4.12 -28.23
CA ILE A 980 26.44 5.16 -28.07
C ILE A 980 25.11 4.64 -28.62
N ARG A 981 24.02 4.72 -27.85
CA ARG A 981 22.70 4.16 -28.17
C ARG A 981 21.61 5.22 -28.00
N ARG A 982 20.72 5.34 -28.99
CA ARG A 982 19.47 6.12 -28.94
C ARG A 982 18.34 5.24 -29.44
N GLY A 983 17.41 4.88 -28.54
CA GLY A 983 16.38 3.88 -28.80
C GLY A 983 16.98 2.54 -29.27
N ASN A 984 16.55 2.08 -30.45
CA ASN A 984 16.96 0.79 -31.02
C ASN A 984 18.29 0.85 -31.82
N PHE A 985 18.85 2.03 -32.07
CA PHE A 985 20.09 2.18 -32.83
C PHE A 985 21.28 2.40 -31.91
N LYS A 986 22.34 1.62 -32.13
CA LYS A 986 23.58 1.67 -31.37
C LYS A 986 24.75 1.77 -32.34
N ALA A 987 25.62 2.75 -32.15
CA ALA A 987 26.90 2.82 -32.82
C ALA A 987 28.02 2.36 -31.88
N VAL A 988 28.99 1.63 -32.41
CA VAL A 988 30.08 1.00 -31.65
C VAL A 988 31.40 1.21 -32.39
N LEU A 989 32.48 1.49 -31.65
CA LEU A 989 33.85 1.48 -32.17
C LEU A 989 34.68 0.55 -31.31
N VAL A 990 35.20 -0.52 -31.92
CA VAL A 990 36.16 -1.44 -31.32
C VAL A 990 37.50 -1.30 -32.05
N PRO A 991 38.57 -0.80 -31.38
CA PRO A 991 39.87 -0.61 -31.99
C PRO A 991 40.49 -1.91 -32.55
N LEU A 992 41.36 -1.76 -33.55
CA LEU A 992 42.26 -2.83 -33.98
C LEU A 992 43.20 -3.25 -32.83
N PRO A 993 43.54 -4.55 -32.67
CA PRO A 993 43.16 -5.68 -33.53
C PRO A 993 41.82 -6.34 -33.16
N ARG A 994 41.14 -5.89 -32.09
CA ARG A 994 39.91 -6.52 -31.55
C ARG A 994 38.65 -6.26 -32.37
N GLY A 995 38.67 -5.29 -33.27
CA GLY A 995 37.57 -4.93 -34.17
C GLY A 995 38.05 -4.24 -35.44
N SER A 996 37.15 -3.53 -36.13
CA SER A 996 37.45 -2.84 -37.39
C SER A 996 38.35 -1.60 -37.23
N GLY A 997 38.37 -0.99 -36.04
CA GLY A 997 38.95 0.34 -35.84
C GLY A 997 38.09 1.50 -36.35
N GLU A 998 36.88 1.24 -36.85
CA GLU A 998 35.94 2.21 -37.39
C GLU A 998 34.61 2.18 -36.61
N TRP A 999 33.79 3.23 -36.77
CA TRP A 999 32.44 3.26 -36.21
C TRP A 999 31.48 2.38 -37.03
N GLU A 1000 30.87 1.41 -36.37
CA GLU A 1000 29.86 0.50 -36.90
C GLU A 1000 28.48 0.88 -36.36
N LEU A 1001 27.39 0.63 -37.10
CA LEU A 1001 26.02 0.97 -36.68
C LEU A 1001 25.11 -0.25 -36.71
N TYR A 1002 24.37 -0.51 -35.63
CA TYR A 1002 23.48 -1.66 -35.48
C TYR A 1002 22.06 -1.24 -35.07
N ASN A 1003 21.09 -2.12 -35.35
CA ASN A 1003 19.74 -2.03 -34.79
C ASN A 1003 19.58 -3.19 -33.79
N VAL A 1004 19.98 -2.97 -32.54
CA VAL A 1004 20.15 -4.05 -31.54
C VAL A 1004 18.83 -4.75 -31.19
N ALA A 1005 17.70 -4.07 -31.34
CA ALA A 1005 16.37 -4.67 -31.14
C ALA A 1005 15.99 -5.73 -32.19
N ARG A 1006 16.68 -5.77 -33.35
CA ARG A 1006 16.49 -6.81 -34.40
C ARG A 1006 17.76 -7.59 -34.75
N ASP A 1007 18.91 -7.08 -34.32
CA ASP A 1007 20.24 -7.66 -34.53
C ASP A 1007 21.00 -7.59 -33.19
N PRO A 1008 20.56 -8.35 -32.17
CA PRO A 1008 21.21 -8.36 -30.85
C PRO A 1008 22.62 -8.97 -30.89
N GLY A 1009 23.00 -9.59 -32.01
CA GLY A 1009 24.35 -10.07 -32.29
C GLY A 1009 25.28 -9.02 -32.90
N GLU A 1010 24.81 -7.79 -33.19
CA GLU A 1010 25.60 -6.71 -33.80
C GLU A 1010 26.40 -7.18 -35.04
N LEU A 1011 25.70 -7.82 -35.98
CA LEU A 1011 26.30 -8.48 -37.16
C LEU A 1011 26.18 -7.68 -38.45
N LYS A 1012 25.08 -6.95 -38.62
CA LYS A 1012 24.72 -6.30 -39.87
C LYS A 1012 25.02 -4.82 -39.79
N ASN A 1013 26.29 -4.45 -39.93
CA ASN A 1013 26.72 -3.05 -39.92
C ASN A 1013 25.94 -2.22 -40.97
N LEU A 1014 25.20 -1.22 -40.47
CA LEU A 1014 24.32 -0.32 -41.21
C LEU A 1014 24.97 1.03 -41.51
N ALA A 1015 26.22 1.28 -41.11
CA ALA A 1015 26.89 2.58 -41.19
C ALA A 1015 26.77 3.23 -42.58
N HIS A 1016 27.10 2.49 -43.64
CA HIS A 1016 26.99 2.96 -45.03
C HIS A 1016 25.53 3.14 -45.50
N LYS A 1017 24.58 2.37 -44.95
CA LYS A 1017 23.16 2.37 -45.38
C LYS A 1017 22.29 3.38 -44.62
N LYS A 1018 22.72 3.80 -43.43
CA LYS A 1018 21.99 4.70 -42.52
C LYS A 1018 22.92 5.80 -41.99
N LYS A 1019 23.68 6.41 -42.91
CA LYS A 1019 24.70 7.43 -42.59
C LYS A 1019 24.16 8.63 -41.80
N SER A 1020 22.90 9.04 -42.00
CA SER A 1020 22.27 10.11 -41.20
C SER A 1020 22.18 9.72 -39.73
N ILE A 1021 21.65 8.54 -39.42
CA ILE A 1021 21.51 8.02 -38.04
C ILE A 1021 22.88 7.82 -37.40
N LEU A 1022 23.89 7.35 -38.17
CA LEU A 1022 25.25 7.28 -37.65
C LEU A 1022 25.78 8.69 -37.32
N ASN A 1023 25.68 9.66 -38.22
CA ASN A 1023 26.14 11.02 -37.97
C ASN A 1023 25.43 11.67 -36.77
N GLU A 1024 24.12 11.42 -36.60
CA GLU A 1024 23.36 11.86 -35.43
C GLU A 1024 23.93 11.25 -34.15
N LEU A 1025 24.09 9.92 -34.09
CA LEU A 1025 24.69 9.23 -32.94
C LEU A 1025 26.15 9.66 -32.66
N LEU A 1026 26.92 10.04 -33.69
CA LEU A 1026 28.26 10.59 -33.50
C LEU A 1026 28.24 11.99 -32.90
N MET A 1027 27.25 12.84 -33.21
CA MET A 1027 27.06 14.11 -32.49
C MET A 1027 26.67 13.86 -31.04
N GLU A 1028 25.81 12.87 -30.76
CA GLU A 1028 25.48 12.50 -29.38
C GLU A 1028 26.66 11.87 -28.62
N TRP A 1029 27.59 11.20 -29.32
CA TRP A 1029 28.85 10.74 -28.74
C TRP A 1029 29.72 11.92 -28.27
N GLU A 1030 29.85 12.98 -29.07
CA GLU A 1030 30.58 14.19 -28.65
C GLU A 1030 29.89 14.90 -27.46
N ASN A 1031 28.55 14.92 -27.42
CA ASN A 1031 27.79 15.41 -26.28
C ASN A 1031 28.08 14.57 -25.02
N TYR A 1032 27.97 13.24 -25.12
CA TYR A 1032 28.28 12.30 -24.03
C TYR A 1032 29.73 12.46 -23.53
N PHE A 1033 30.69 12.63 -24.45
CA PHE A 1033 32.10 12.84 -24.13
C PHE A 1033 32.33 14.12 -23.33
N ALA A 1034 31.70 15.23 -23.73
CA ALA A 1034 31.78 16.49 -23.01
C ALA A 1034 31.05 16.46 -21.66
N GLU A 1035 29.84 15.89 -21.59
CA GLU A 1035 29.01 15.83 -20.37
C GLU A 1035 29.62 15.00 -19.24
N THR A 1036 30.34 13.94 -19.59
CA THR A 1036 30.93 12.99 -18.64
C THR A 1036 32.35 13.36 -18.21
N GLY A 1037 32.96 14.37 -18.84
CA GLY A 1037 34.32 14.81 -18.54
C GLY A 1037 35.41 13.85 -19.05
N MET A 1038 35.10 13.05 -20.08
CA MET A 1038 36.11 12.21 -20.74
C MET A 1038 37.24 13.03 -21.37
N PHE A 1039 38.40 12.40 -21.54
CA PHE A 1039 39.54 12.97 -22.27
C PHE A 1039 40.14 11.93 -23.21
N GLU A 1040 40.77 12.37 -24.29
CA GLU A 1040 41.38 11.44 -25.24
C GLU A 1040 42.71 10.90 -24.71
N PHE A 1041 42.72 9.60 -24.37
CA PHE A 1041 43.93 8.84 -24.09
C PHE A 1041 44.45 8.18 -25.39
N ASP A 1042 45.65 8.56 -25.85
CA ASP A 1042 46.23 7.97 -27.06
C ASP A 1042 46.81 6.58 -26.83
N ILE A 1043 45.98 5.57 -27.10
CA ILE A 1043 46.34 4.15 -27.03
C ILE A 1043 47.38 3.75 -28.11
N LYS A 1044 47.55 4.52 -29.20
CA LYS A 1044 48.41 4.14 -30.34
C LYS A 1044 49.91 4.26 -30.05
N ASN A 1045 50.32 5.10 -29.10
CA ASN A 1045 51.73 5.41 -28.84
C ASN A 1045 52.42 4.52 -27.79
N ARG A 1046 51.77 3.43 -27.33
CA ARG A 1046 52.42 2.37 -26.54
C ARG A 1046 52.09 1.00 -27.11
N ASN A 1047 52.96 0.02 -26.87
CA ASN A 1047 52.85 -1.34 -27.41
C ASN A 1047 51.67 -2.15 -26.81
N VAL A 1048 50.43 -1.77 -27.11
CA VAL A 1048 49.25 -2.64 -27.00
C VAL A 1048 49.13 -3.51 -28.27
N ARG A 1049 50.28 -4.06 -28.72
CA ARG A 1049 50.36 -5.03 -29.82
C ARG A 1049 50.23 -6.43 -29.26
N GLY A 1050 49.01 -6.82 -28.92
CA GLY A 1050 48.69 -8.16 -28.41
C GLY A 1050 47.70 -8.16 -27.26
N VAL A 1051 46.45 -7.76 -27.55
CA VAL A 1051 45.24 -8.18 -26.83
C VAL A 1051 44.36 -8.89 -27.85
#